data_AF-A0A7I7SDY9-F1
#
_entry.id   AF-A0A7I7SDY9-F1
#
_cell.length_a   1.000
_cell.length_b   1.000
_cell.length_c   1.000
_cell.angle_alpha   90.00
_cell.angle_beta   90.00
_cell.angle_gamma   90.00
#
_symmetry.space_group_name_H-M   'P 1'
#
loop_
_entity.id
_entity.type
_entity.pdbx_description
1 polymer ?
#
loop_
_entity_poly.entity_id
_entity_poly.type
_entity_poly.pdbx_seq_one_letter_code
_entity_poly.pdbx_strand_id
1 'polypeptide(L)'
;MEFDGKIGLDIRDSEPDWQPYVAPRAAAGAPNVLYLVWDDVGIATWDCFGGLVEMPAMSRIAAAGVRLAQFHTTALCSPTRAALLTGRNPTTVGMATIEEFTDGFPNSHGRIPAETALLSEVLAEHGYNTYATGKWHLTPLEEANLAGSKRHWPIARGFERFYGFLGGETNQWYPDLVYDNHPVAPPATPEEGYHLSADIADKTIEFIRDATVIAPDKPWFAYVCPGAGHAPHHVAAEWADRYAGRFDMGYERYREIVLENQKRLGLVPADTALSAVNPYADATSADGHPWPALDTVRPWETLSADEKRLFARMAEVFAGFLSYTDAQIGRVLDYLADTDQLDNTVIVVISDNGASGEGGPNGSANENKFFNGYLDTAEEAAQALELLGSPETYNHYPIGWAMAFNTPYKLFKRYASHEGGIADPAIISWPAGIAARGRVLDTYINVCDVTPTVYDLLGITPPATVRGVAQKPLEGVSFKAALIDPAAATGKQTQFYSMLGTRGIWHQGWFAGTVHAAAPSGWGHFDADRWELYHLESDRSQVRDLAAEHPEKLAELQTLWSAEAHKYQALPLSDLNVLEMMARHRPTLAGERDRYVYYPGTAEVPLGACVQLRGRSFALLARVHVERRDAAGVLIKQGARHGGHVLFLRDGHLHYVYNFLGEREQWLSAPQPVGVGEHILGVRYERSGTVPATPTGIGTATLYVDDTAVATLPEMITQPGAFALAGGGVSVGRNTGQAVSNAYVAPYPFTGGRIRDVTVDVSGEPYIDVERELAAAFARD
;
A
#
# COMPACT_ATOMS: atom_id res chain seq x y z
N MET A 1 15.94 -36.42 -5.23
CA MET A 1 16.80 -36.82 -4.11
C MET A 1 17.04 -38.31 -4.25
N GLU A 2 18.28 -38.72 -4.48
CA GLU A 2 18.70 -40.13 -4.55
C GLU A 2 19.57 -40.42 -3.34
N PHE A 3 19.30 -41.50 -2.62
CA PHE A 3 20.08 -41.93 -1.44
C PHE A 3 21.22 -42.82 -1.90
N ASP A 4 22.46 -42.40 -1.63
CA ASP A 4 23.68 -43.12 -2.04
C ASP A 4 24.28 -43.99 -0.93
N GLY A 5 23.59 -44.09 0.21
CA GLY A 5 23.98 -44.94 1.33
C GLY A 5 23.63 -46.42 1.10
N LYS A 6 23.77 -47.22 2.17
CA LYS A 6 23.45 -48.65 2.18
C LYS A 6 22.35 -48.94 3.18
N ILE A 7 21.32 -49.71 2.79
CA ILE A 7 20.24 -50.16 3.69
C ILE A 7 20.38 -51.67 3.91
N GLY A 8 20.78 -52.06 5.13
CA GLY A 8 20.79 -53.45 5.61
C GLY A 8 19.56 -53.79 6.45
N LEU A 9 19.44 -55.06 6.87
CA LEU A 9 18.37 -55.48 7.80
C LEU A 9 18.53 -54.84 9.18
N ASP A 10 19.77 -54.65 9.63
CA ASP A 10 20.13 -53.96 10.86
C ASP A 10 20.80 -52.62 10.54
N ILE A 11 20.56 -51.60 11.38
CA ILE A 11 21.19 -50.28 11.22
C ILE A 11 22.72 -50.37 11.30
N ARG A 12 23.27 -51.37 11.99
CA ARG A 12 24.71 -51.64 12.07
C ARG A 12 25.33 -52.14 10.77
N ASP A 13 24.51 -52.64 9.84
CA ASP A 13 24.93 -53.08 8.49
C ASP A 13 24.57 -52.04 7.40
N SER A 14 23.96 -50.92 7.82
CA SER A 14 23.55 -49.79 6.98
C SER A 14 24.59 -48.66 7.01
N GLU A 15 24.65 -47.87 5.94
CA GLU A 15 25.45 -46.65 5.85
C GLU A 15 24.50 -45.50 5.55
N PRO A 16 24.38 -44.49 6.43
CA PRO A 16 23.53 -43.34 6.16
C PRO A 16 24.17 -42.43 5.12
N ASP A 17 23.35 -41.87 4.25
CA ASP A 17 23.70 -40.76 3.39
C ASP A 17 22.81 -39.57 3.75
N TRP A 18 23.42 -38.52 4.28
CA TRP A 18 22.74 -37.29 4.65
C TRP A 18 22.65 -36.30 3.49
N GLN A 19 23.42 -36.47 2.40
CA GLN A 19 23.45 -35.53 1.27
C GLN A 19 22.08 -35.23 0.66
N PRO A 20 21.14 -36.18 0.55
CA PRO A 20 19.81 -35.91 -0.01
C PRO A 20 18.94 -35.08 0.93
N TYR A 21 19.33 -34.97 2.21
CA TYR A 21 18.56 -34.34 3.28
C TYR A 21 19.21 -33.06 3.82
N VAL A 22 20.45 -32.73 3.43
CA VAL A 22 21.06 -31.46 3.81
C VAL A 22 20.41 -30.30 3.04
N ALA A 23 20.28 -29.15 3.71
CA ALA A 23 19.78 -27.95 3.06
C ALA A 23 20.74 -27.50 1.94
N PRO A 24 20.22 -26.85 0.87
CA PRO A 24 21.05 -26.22 -0.14
C PRO A 24 22.06 -25.25 0.48
N ARG A 25 23.24 -25.15 -0.12
CA ARG A 25 24.29 -24.22 0.28
C ARG A 25 24.54 -23.23 -0.85
N ALA A 26 24.58 -21.95 -0.51
CA ALA A 26 24.99 -20.91 -1.44
C ALA A 26 26.45 -21.11 -1.88
N ALA A 27 26.82 -20.54 -3.03
CA ALA A 27 28.21 -20.51 -3.46
C ALA A 27 29.09 -19.79 -2.42
N ALA A 28 30.33 -20.25 -2.24
CA ALA A 28 31.24 -19.61 -1.30
C ALA A 28 31.47 -18.13 -1.67
N GLY A 29 31.31 -17.23 -0.70
CA GLY A 29 31.45 -15.79 -0.89
C GLY A 29 30.29 -15.12 -1.64
N ALA A 30 29.18 -15.82 -1.88
CA ALA A 30 28.00 -15.23 -2.49
C ALA A 30 27.54 -13.98 -1.71
N PRO A 31 27.20 -12.87 -2.38
CA PRO A 31 26.83 -11.64 -1.69
C PRO A 31 25.44 -11.78 -1.08
N ASN A 32 25.19 -10.99 -0.02
CA ASN A 32 23.85 -10.74 0.48
C ASN A 32 23.06 -9.90 -0.53
N VAL A 33 21.73 -9.91 -0.44
CA VAL A 33 20.85 -9.08 -1.27
C VAL A 33 19.92 -8.28 -0.36
N LEU A 34 19.92 -6.96 -0.51
CA LEU A 34 19.02 -6.05 0.20
C LEU A 34 18.18 -5.29 -0.81
N TYR A 35 16.88 -5.52 -0.80
CA TYR A 35 15.92 -4.67 -1.51
C TYR A 35 15.33 -3.66 -0.52
N LEU A 36 15.48 -2.37 -0.84
CA LEU A 36 14.85 -1.25 -0.14
C LEU A 36 13.80 -0.65 -1.07
N VAL A 37 12.52 -0.83 -0.74
CA VAL A 37 11.40 -0.36 -1.59
C VAL A 37 10.60 0.68 -0.84
N TRP A 38 10.77 1.94 -1.25
CA TRP A 38 10.00 3.08 -0.80
C TRP A 38 8.62 3.09 -1.45
N ASP A 39 7.67 3.78 -0.82
CA ASP A 39 6.26 3.76 -1.17
C ASP A 39 5.82 5.18 -1.56
N ASP A 40 5.36 5.38 -2.80
CA ASP A 40 4.88 6.68 -3.31
C ASP A 40 5.90 7.85 -3.28
N VAL A 41 7.18 7.59 -3.55
CA VAL A 41 8.21 8.64 -3.56
C VAL A 41 8.66 9.01 -4.98
N GLY A 42 8.33 10.23 -5.39
CA GLY A 42 8.74 10.76 -6.69
C GLY A 42 10.24 11.03 -6.80
N ILE A 43 10.78 10.98 -8.04
CA ILE A 43 12.21 11.11 -8.31
C ILE A 43 12.80 12.45 -7.84
N ALA A 44 11.98 13.50 -7.79
CA ALA A 44 12.38 14.86 -7.45
C ALA A 44 12.26 15.17 -5.95
N THR A 45 12.09 14.15 -5.11
CA THR A 45 11.99 14.32 -3.66
C THR A 45 13.37 14.35 -2.98
N TRP A 46 14.23 13.38 -3.27
CA TRP A 46 15.51 13.18 -2.56
C TRP A 46 16.61 14.11 -3.07
N ASP A 47 17.43 14.61 -2.14
CA ASP A 47 18.62 15.42 -2.44
C ASP A 47 19.59 14.75 -3.42
N CYS A 48 19.81 13.44 -3.31
CA CYS A 48 20.67 12.68 -4.21
C CYS A 48 20.11 12.52 -5.64
N PHE A 49 18.84 12.88 -5.85
CA PHE A 49 18.18 13.02 -7.16
C PHE A 49 17.82 14.48 -7.50
N GLY A 50 18.33 15.46 -6.75
CA GLY A 50 18.16 16.90 -7.00
C GLY A 50 16.99 17.55 -6.26
N GLY A 51 16.20 16.77 -5.53
CA GLY A 51 15.15 17.25 -4.63
C GLY A 51 15.69 17.98 -3.41
N LEU A 52 14.79 18.37 -2.51
CA LEU A 52 15.15 19.11 -1.29
C LEU A 52 15.02 18.29 0.00
N VAL A 53 14.57 17.03 -0.04
CA VAL A 53 14.53 16.20 1.16
C VAL A 53 15.90 15.58 1.42
N GLU A 54 16.47 15.86 2.59
CA GLU A 54 17.75 15.29 3.03
C GLU A 54 17.64 13.79 3.28
N MET A 55 18.42 12.99 2.55
CA MET A 55 18.40 11.53 2.62
C MET A 55 19.82 10.97 2.78
N PRO A 56 20.47 11.16 3.95
CA PRO A 56 21.87 10.76 4.15
C PRO A 56 22.14 9.26 3.91
N ALA A 57 21.24 8.35 4.27
CA ALA A 57 21.43 6.92 4.02
C ALA A 57 21.29 6.59 2.53
N MET A 58 20.29 7.13 1.83
CA MET A 58 20.18 6.97 0.37
C MET A 58 21.38 7.61 -0.35
N SER A 59 21.84 8.79 0.09
CA SER A 59 23.04 9.45 -0.42
C SER A 59 24.29 8.60 -0.24
N ARG A 60 24.43 7.90 0.90
CA ARG A 60 25.52 6.94 1.13
C ARG A 60 25.47 5.76 0.14
N ILE A 61 24.29 5.18 -0.09
CA ILE A 61 24.13 4.09 -1.07
C ILE A 61 24.44 4.60 -2.49
N ALA A 62 23.93 5.78 -2.86
CA ALA A 62 24.18 6.41 -4.16
C ALA A 62 25.67 6.67 -4.40
N ALA A 63 26.38 7.20 -3.40
CA ALA A 63 27.82 7.45 -3.47
C ALA A 63 28.65 6.16 -3.62
N ALA A 64 28.20 5.06 -3.02
CA ALA A 64 28.83 3.74 -3.16
C ALA A 64 28.44 3.00 -4.45
N GLY A 65 27.40 3.45 -5.16
CA GLY A 65 26.79 2.72 -6.27
C GLY A 65 26.51 3.57 -7.51
N VAL A 66 25.38 3.27 -8.14
CA VAL A 66 24.92 3.84 -9.40
C VAL A 66 23.47 4.31 -9.23
N ARG A 67 23.22 5.59 -9.48
CA ARG A 67 21.86 6.15 -9.62
C ARG A 67 21.36 5.87 -11.03
N LEU A 68 20.14 5.36 -11.15
CA LEU A 68 19.50 5.06 -12.42
C LEU A 68 18.60 6.25 -12.78
N ALA A 69 18.98 7.02 -13.81
CA ALA A 69 18.26 8.23 -14.21
C ALA A 69 17.01 7.94 -15.06
N GLN A 70 16.92 6.75 -15.65
CA GLN A 70 15.81 6.28 -16.48
C GLN A 70 15.26 4.95 -15.96
N PHE A 71 15.01 4.86 -14.66
CA PHE A 71 14.39 3.69 -14.06
C PHE A 71 12.87 3.84 -14.03
N HIS A 72 12.15 2.79 -14.44
CA HIS A 72 10.70 2.84 -14.57
C HIS A 72 9.98 1.72 -13.80
N THR A 73 8.89 2.05 -13.13
CA THR A 73 7.98 1.14 -12.45
C THR A 73 6.67 0.99 -13.22
N THR A 74 5.59 0.50 -12.60
CA THR A 74 4.30 0.27 -13.26
C THR A 74 3.23 1.30 -12.90
N ALA A 75 3.59 2.37 -12.19
CA ALA A 75 2.71 3.43 -11.67
C ALA A 75 1.77 3.07 -10.50
N LEU A 76 1.87 1.87 -9.93
CA LEU A 76 1.22 1.47 -8.69
C LEU A 76 2.01 0.40 -7.94
N CYS A 77 1.81 0.37 -6.62
CA CYS A 77 2.54 -0.40 -5.64
C CYS A 77 2.50 -1.94 -5.83
N SER A 78 1.36 -2.62 -5.66
CA SER A 78 1.29 -4.10 -5.83
C SER A 78 1.82 -4.57 -7.20
N PRO A 79 1.42 -3.93 -8.33
CA PRO A 79 1.93 -4.28 -9.66
C PRO A 79 3.46 -4.14 -9.78
N THR A 80 4.06 -3.06 -9.24
CA THR A 80 5.52 -2.87 -9.24
C THR A 80 6.22 -3.92 -8.37
N ARG A 81 5.68 -4.20 -7.18
CA ARG A 81 6.26 -5.19 -6.24
C ARG A 81 6.22 -6.60 -6.82
N ALA A 82 5.13 -6.95 -7.50
CA ALA A 82 5.00 -8.20 -8.24
C ALA A 82 6.04 -8.28 -9.37
N ALA A 83 6.18 -7.22 -10.15
CA ALA A 83 7.14 -7.16 -11.26
C ALA A 83 8.59 -7.21 -10.77
N LEU A 84 8.91 -6.53 -9.68
CA LEU A 84 10.22 -6.56 -9.03
C LEU A 84 10.61 -7.97 -8.62
N LEU A 85 9.74 -8.65 -7.86
CA LEU A 85 10.05 -9.96 -7.28
C LEU A 85 10.00 -11.09 -8.31
N THR A 86 9.29 -10.93 -9.43
CA THR A 86 9.17 -11.97 -10.46
C THR A 86 10.03 -11.73 -11.69
N GLY A 87 10.45 -10.49 -11.97
CA GLY A 87 11.09 -10.10 -13.24
C GLY A 87 10.17 -10.19 -14.46
N ARG A 88 8.85 -10.05 -14.26
CA ARG A 88 7.81 -10.20 -15.29
C ARG A 88 6.80 -9.07 -15.20
N ASN A 89 6.08 -8.80 -16.30
CA ASN A 89 5.06 -7.76 -16.33
C ASN A 89 3.94 -8.07 -15.34
N PRO A 90 3.38 -7.03 -14.69
CA PRO A 90 2.33 -7.20 -13.69
C PRO A 90 1.09 -7.94 -14.23
N THR A 91 0.71 -7.68 -15.49
CA THR A 91 -0.44 -8.33 -16.13
C THR A 91 -0.23 -9.82 -16.40
N THR A 92 1.01 -10.27 -16.68
CA THR A 92 1.34 -11.70 -16.84
C THR A 92 1.15 -12.48 -15.55
N VAL A 93 1.37 -11.82 -14.41
CA VAL A 93 1.35 -12.45 -13.08
C VAL A 93 0.03 -12.20 -12.33
N GLY A 94 -1.01 -11.74 -13.02
CA GLY A 94 -2.34 -11.55 -12.43
C GLY A 94 -2.48 -10.29 -11.56
N MET A 95 -1.52 -9.35 -11.66
CA MET A 95 -1.42 -8.13 -10.84
C MET A 95 -1.56 -6.86 -11.70
N ALA A 96 -2.53 -6.81 -12.62
CA ALA A 96 -2.78 -5.64 -13.47
C ALA A 96 -3.11 -4.34 -12.69
N THR A 97 -3.50 -4.46 -11.42
CA THR A 97 -3.80 -3.37 -10.49
C THR A 97 -3.56 -3.84 -9.05
N ILE A 98 -3.81 -2.97 -8.07
CA ILE A 98 -3.71 -3.27 -6.64
C ILE A 98 -4.74 -4.33 -6.19
N GLU A 99 -4.45 -5.05 -5.11
CA GLU A 99 -5.31 -6.11 -4.54
C GLU A 99 -6.73 -5.60 -4.20
N GLU A 100 -6.82 -4.33 -3.81
CA GLU A 100 -8.07 -3.67 -3.50
C GLU A 100 -8.94 -3.47 -4.74
N PHE A 101 -8.38 -3.50 -5.96
CA PHE A 101 -9.05 -3.27 -7.25
C PHE A 101 -9.00 -4.48 -8.21
N THR A 102 -8.53 -5.64 -7.73
CA THR A 102 -8.55 -6.89 -8.50
C THR A 102 -9.92 -7.22 -9.07
N ASP A 103 -9.91 -7.89 -10.21
CA ASP A 103 -11.06 -8.34 -10.95
C ASP A 103 -10.83 -9.78 -11.42
N GLY A 104 -11.88 -10.59 -11.56
CA GLY A 104 -11.77 -12.05 -11.76
C GLY A 104 -11.15 -12.50 -13.09
N PHE A 105 -10.47 -11.62 -13.82
CA PHE A 105 -9.81 -11.88 -15.10
C PHE A 105 -8.38 -12.40 -14.91
N PRO A 106 -7.83 -13.15 -15.90
CA PRO A 106 -6.48 -13.71 -15.83
C PRO A 106 -5.35 -12.71 -15.51
N ASN A 107 -5.52 -11.44 -15.86
CA ASN A 107 -4.53 -10.39 -15.60
C ASN A 107 -4.72 -9.66 -14.27
N SER A 108 -5.88 -9.77 -13.63
CA SER A 108 -6.27 -8.87 -12.52
C SER A 108 -6.75 -9.63 -11.29
N HIS A 109 -6.54 -10.94 -11.18
CA HIS A 109 -7.09 -11.75 -10.09
C HIS A 109 -6.28 -11.75 -8.79
N GLY A 110 -5.18 -11.00 -8.70
CA GLY A 110 -4.38 -10.79 -7.48
C GLY A 110 -3.55 -11.99 -7.00
N ARG A 111 -3.48 -13.09 -7.76
CA ARG A 111 -2.86 -14.35 -7.28
C ARG A 111 -1.65 -14.71 -8.11
N ILE A 112 -0.48 -14.18 -7.76
CA ILE A 112 0.76 -14.46 -8.49
C ILE A 112 0.98 -15.98 -8.61
N PRO A 113 1.02 -16.54 -9.83
CA PRO A 113 1.01 -17.99 -10.03
C PRO A 113 2.35 -18.65 -9.68
N ALA A 114 2.31 -19.95 -9.39
CA ALA A 114 3.50 -20.71 -8.98
C ALA A 114 4.52 -20.92 -10.11
N GLU A 115 4.08 -20.86 -11.38
CA GLU A 115 4.98 -20.84 -12.54
C GLU A 115 5.71 -19.50 -12.76
N THR A 116 5.49 -18.52 -11.89
CA THR A 116 6.25 -17.26 -11.83
C THR A 116 6.79 -17.06 -10.43
N ALA A 117 7.69 -17.95 -10.02
CA ALA A 117 8.32 -17.93 -8.71
C ALA A 117 8.94 -16.56 -8.42
N LEU A 118 8.82 -16.14 -7.16
CA LEU A 118 9.50 -14.95 -6.67
C LEU A 118 11.00 -15.21 -6.53
N LEU A 119 11.79 -14.13 -6.55
CA LEU A 119 13.22 -14.17 -6.26
C LEU A 119 13.51 -14.86 -4.91
N SER A 120 12.70 -14.63 -3.89
CA SER A 120 12.79 -15.29 -2.58
C SER A 120 12.68 -16.81 -2.68
N GLU A 121 11.74 -17.32 -3.49
CA GLU A 121 11.57 -18.76 -3.70
C GLU A 121 12.80 -19.37 -4.38
N VAL A 122 13.42 -18.65 -5.32
CA VAL A 122 14.63 -19.11 -6.00
C VAL A 122 15.86 -19.05 -5.08
N LEU A 123 16.04 -17.96 -4.34
CA LEU A 123 17.19 -17.79 -3.45
C LEU A 123 17.18 -18.77 -2.28
N ALA A 124 16.00 -19.13 -1.75
CA ALA A 124 15.87 -20.19 -0.76
C ALA A 124 16.40 -21.55 -1.28
N GLU A 125 16.08 -21.92 -2.52
CA GLU A 125 16.62 -23.14 -3.17
C GLU A 125 18.14 -23.05 -3.45
N HIS A 126 18.70 -21.84 -3.45
CA HIS A 126 20.14 -21.59 -3.57
C HIS A 126 20.82 -21.35 -2.21
N GLY A 127 20.16 -21.71 -1.10
CA GLY A 127 20.78 -21.72 0.23
C GLY A 127 20.90 -20.36 0.90
N TYR A 128 20.13 -19.35 0.46
CA TYR A 128 20.00 -18.07 1.17
C TYR A 128 19.02 -18.19 2.33
N ASN A 129 19.20 -17.37 3.36
CA ASN A 129 18.06 -17.02 4.22
C ASN A 129 17.20 -15.94 3.55
N THR A 130 15.88 -15.94 3.76
CA THR A 130 14.99 -14.96 3.11
C THR A 130 14.06 -14.27 4.11
N TYR A 131 14.10 -12.94 4.12
CA TYR A 131 13.37 -12.10 5.07
C TYR A 131 12.55 -11.04 4.34
N ALA A 132 11.33 -10.79 4.80
CA ALA A 132 10.54 -9.65 4.39
C ALA A 132 10.13 -8.81 5.61
N THR A 133 10.30 -7.49 5.54
CA THR A 133 9.90 -6.59 6.62
C THR A 133 9.20 -5.34 6.09
N GLY A 134 8.04 -5.01 6.65
CA GLY A 134 7.20 -3.87 6.25
C GLY A 134 6.07 -4.25 5.29
N LYS A 135 5.79 -3.41 4.29
CA LYS A 135 4.67 -3.56 3.34
C LYS A 135 4.85 -4.79 2.46
N TRP A 136 3.85 -5.67 2.44
CA TRP A 136 3.78 -6.78 1.49
C TRP A 136 2.98 -6.43 0.24
N HIS A 137 1.68 -6.18 0.40
CA HIS A 137 0.73 -5.78 -0.65
C HIS A 137 0.61 -6.72 -1.86
N LEU A 138 0.91 -8.01 -1.67
CA LEU A 138 0.73 -9.08 -2.66
C LEU A 138 -0.12 -10.24 -2.13
N THR A 139 -0.96 -9.96 -1.11
CA THR A 139 -1.92 -10.90 -0.58
C THR A 139 -3.32 -10.47 -1.00
N PRO A 140 -4.09 -11.34 -1.67
CA PRO A 140 -5.49 -11.08 -1.97
C PRO A 140 -6.26 -10.68 -0.73
N LEU A 141 -7.09 -9.64 -0.84
CA LEU A 141 -7.85 -9.12 0.28
C LEU A 141 -8.75 -10.20 0.92
N GLU A 142 -9.26 -11.13 0.12
CA GLU A 142 -10.07 -12.27 0.59
C GLU A 142 -9.26 -13.31 1.38
N GLU A 143 -7.94 -13.35 1.19
CA GLU A 143 -7.00 -14.26 1.84
C GLU A 143 -6.27 -13.60 3.04
N ALA A 144 -6.35 -12.27 3.17
CA ALA A 144 -5.73 -11.48 4.23
C ALA A 144 -6.44 -11.59 5.59
N ASN A 145 -6.86 -12.80 5.99
CA ASN A 145 -7.51 -13.09 7.27
C ASN A 145 -7.14 -14.48 7.79
N LEU A 146 -7.45 -14.78 9.06
CA LEU A 146 -7.04 -16.03 9.72
C LEU A 146 -7.75 -17.30 9.21
N ALA A 147 -8.90 -17.18 8.55
CA ALA A 147 -9.59 -18.33 7.93
C ALA A 147 -9.13 -18.58 6.49
N GLY A 148 -8.53 -17.58 5.84
CA GLY A 148 -8.05 -17.63 4.48
C GLY A 148 -6.85 -18.55 4.27
N SER A 149 -6.69 -18.99 3.02
CA SER A 149 -5.48 -19.63 2.54
C SER A 149 -4.27 -18.73 2.77
N LYS A 150 -3.13 -19.30 3.18
CA LYS A 150 -1.86 -18.58 3.35
C LYS A 150 -0.96 -18.65 2.11
N ARG A 151 -1.46 -19.17 0.98
CA ARG A 151 -0.65 -19.43 -0.23
C ARG A 151 0.04 -18.19 -0.81
N HIS A 152 -0.56 -17.02 -0.63
CA HIS A 152 -0.01 -15.75 -1.12
C HIS A 152 0.55 -14.86 0.01
N TRP A 153 0.62 -15.39 1.23
CA TRP A 153 1.29 -14.72 2.34
C TRP A 153 2.81 -14.85 2.17
N PRO A 154 3.61 -13.92 2.74
CA PRO A 154 5.05 -13.88 2.54
C PRO A 154 5.75 -15.23 2.78
N ILE A 155 5.40 -15.93 3.86
CA ILE A 155 6.05 -17.20 4.24
C ILE A 155 5.81 -18.31 3.20
N ALA A 156 4.64 -18.34 2.56
CA ALA A 156 4.36 -19.30 1.50
C ALA A 156 5.10 -18.96 0.20
N ARG A 157 5.47 -17.69 0.01
CA ARG A 157 6.14 -17.14 -1.18
C ARG A 157 7.64 -16.98 -0.99
N GLY A 158 8.25 -17.95 -0.31
CA GLY A 158 9.69 -18.12 -0.27
C GLY A 158 10.42 -17.28 0.77
N PHE A 159 9.72 -16.51 1.60
CA PHE A 159 10.31 -15.88 2.78
C PHE A 159 10.28 -16.85 3.98
N GLU A 160 11.37 -16.95 4.71
CA GLU A 160 11.44 -17.76 5.94
C GLU A 160 10.92 -17.00 7.15
N ARG A 161 11.01 -15.65 7.14
CA ARG A 161 10.48 -14.77 8.18
C ARG A 161 9.80 -13.55 7.59
N PHE A 162 8.74 -13.09 8.25
CA PHE A 162 8.02 -11.87 7.89
C PHE A 162 7.66 -11.03 9.12
N TYR A 163 7.83 -9.72 9.02
CA TYR A 163 7.30 -8.78 10.00
C TYR A 163 6.84 -7.50 9.34
N GLY A 164 5.54 -7.21 9.36
CA GLY A 164 5.01 -6.01 8.72
C GLY A 164 3.52 -6.09 8.51
N PHE A 165 3.02 -5.55 7.40
CA PHE A 165 1.58 -5.50 7.13
C PHE A 165 1.25 -6.01 5.72
N LEU A 166 0.07 -6.61 5.57
CA LEU A 166 -0.33 -7.27 4.32
C LEU A 166 -0.98 -6.32 3.30
N GLY A 167 -1.68 -5.29 3.78
CA GLY A 167 -2.43 -4.35 2.94
C GLY A 167 -1.57 -3.33 2.20
N GLY A 168 -2.22 -2.46 1.42
CA GLY A 168 -1.56 -1.40 0.66
C GLY A 168 -1.00 -0.25 1.48
N GLU A 169 -1.50 -0.05 2.69
CA GLU A 169 -1.03 0.99 3.60
C GLU A 169 -1.26 0.55 5.05
N THR A 170 -0.77 1.34 6.00
CA THR A 170 -1.10 1.18 7.42
C THR A 170 -0.81 2.48 8.19
N ASN A 171 -1.40 2.62 9.37
CA ASN A 171 -1.09 3.72 10.28
C ASN A 171 0.31 3.52 10.87
N GLN A 172 1.18 4.53 10.81
CA GLN A 172 2.58 4.38 11.26
C GLN A 172 2.73 4.34 12.80
N TRP A 173 1.71 4.82 13.50
CA TRP A 173 1.58 4.84 14.96
C TRP A 173 0.84 3.62 15.52
N TYR A 174 -0.17 3.14 14.78
CA TYR A 174 -1.03 2.01 15.16
C TYR A 174 -1.17 0.98 14.01
N PRO A 175 -0.08 0.34 13.57
CA PRO A 175 -0.10 -0.51 12.38
C PRO A 175 -0.76 -1.87 12.61
N ASP A 176 -1.29 -2.45 11.53
CA ASP A 176 -1.83 -3.82 11.50
C ASP A 176 -0.72 -4.84 11.22
N LEU A 177 -0.02 -5.20 12.28
CA LEU A 177 1.16 -6.04 12.16
C LEU A 177 0.82 -7.52 12.06
N VAL A 178 1.60 -8.20 11.24
CA VAL A 178 1.67 -9.65 11.11
C VAL A 178 3.11 -10.06 11.34
N TYR A 179 3.30 -11.00 12.25
CA TYR A 179 4.55 -11.70 12.50
C TYR A 179 4.44 -13.11 11.91
N ASP A 180 5.21 -13.37 10.86
CA ASP A 180 5.16 -14.56 10.02
C ASP A 180 3.75 -14.79 9.44
N ASN A 181 2.92 -15.59 10.12
CA ASN A 181 1.53 -15.87 9.73
C ASN A 181 0.50 -15.50 10.82
N HIS A 182 0.92 -14.74 11.83
CA HIS A 182 0.09 -14.40 12.99
C HIS A 182 -0.04 -12.88 13.14
N PRO A 183 -1.27 -12.32 13.18
CA PRO A 183 -1.48 -10.93 13.57
C PRO A 183 -0.95 -10.67 14.99
N VAL A 184 -0.25 -9.57 15.16
CA VAL A 184 0.32 -9.13 16.45
C VAL A 184 0.00 -7.66 16.69
N ALA A 185 -0.02 -7.26 17.96
CA ALA A 185 -0.10 -5.84 18.31
C ALA A 185 1.28 -5.19 18.15
N PRO A 186 1.35 -3.86 17.89
CA PRO A 186 2.61 -3.14 18.00
C PRO A 186 3.20 -3.31 19.42
N PRO A 187 4.54 -3.38 19.54
CA PRO A 187 5.21 -3.64 20.82
C PRO A 187 5.12 -2.49 21.82
N ALA A 188 4.73 -1.29 21.39
CA ALA A 188 4.61 -0.09 22.21
C ALA A 188 3.58 0.88 21.60
N THR A 189 3.15 1.89 22.37
CA THR A 189 2.26 2.97 21.90
C THR A 189 3.06 4.18 21.41
N PRO A 190 2.45 5.13 20.67
CA PRO A 190 3.11 6.37 20.26
C PRO A 190 3.63 7.19 21.43
N GLU A 191 2.91 7.20 22.56
CA GLU A 191 3.32 7.88 23.79
C GLU A 191 4.56 7.25 24.44
N GLU A 192 4.81 5.97 24.17
CA GLU A 192 6.02 5.23 24.55
C GLU A 192 7.16 5.39 23.53
N GLY A 193 6.96 6.19 22.48
CA GLY A 193 7.94 6.48 21.43
C GLY A 193 7.90 5.51 20.25
N TYR A 194 6.83 4.72 20.11
CA TYR A 194 6.68 3.80 18.99
C TYR A 194 6.53 4.52 17.64
N HIS A 195 7.20 4.00 16.61
CA HIS A 195 6.94 4.33 15.21
C HIS A 195 7.33 3.15 14.32
N LEU A 196 6.50 2.81 13.32
CA LEU A 196 6.69 1.65 12.46
C LEU A 196 8.07 1.60 11.76
N SER A 197 8.56 2.71 11.19
CA SER A 197 9.89 2.76 10.55
C SER A 197 11.05 2.31 11.46
N ALA A 198 11.01 2.63 12.76
CA ALA A 198 12.04 2.17 13.70
C ALA A 198 11.92 0.68 13.99
N ASP A 199 10.69 0.19 14.14
CA ASP A 199 10.39 -1.22 14.40
C ASP A 199 10.77 -2.12 13.20
N ILE A 200 10.50 -1.67 11.96
CA ILE A 200 10.93 -2.37 10.74
C ILE A 200 12.47 -2.47 10.69
N ALA A 201 13.19 -1.40 11.01
CA ALA A 201 14.65 -1.42 11.04
C ALA A 201 15.18 -2.39 12.12
N ASP A 202 14.58 -2.37 13.32
CA ASP A 202 14.95 -3.27 14.41
C ASP A 202 14.71 -4.74 14.04
N LYS A 203 13.57 -5.05 13.41
CA LYS A 203 13.25 -6.41 12.97
C LYS A 203 14.12 -6.89 11.82
N THR A 204 14.49 -6.01 10.90
CA THR A 204 15.45 -6.31 9.84
C THR A 204 16.79 -6.73 10.44
N ILE A 205 17.30 -5.94 11.38
CA ILE A 205 18.57 -6.21 12.07
C ILE A 205 18.47 -7.50 12.89
N GLU A 206 17.37 -7.71 13.63
CA GLU A 206 17.09 -8.92 14.41
C GLU A 206 17.17 -10.17 13.52
N PHE A 207 16.43 -10.20 12.41
CA PHE A 207 16.37 -11.38 11.53
C PHE A 207 17.72 -11.73 10.92
N ILE A 208 18.47 -10.72 10.45
CA ILE A 208 19.82 -10.92 9.90
C ILE A 208 20.75 -11.42 11.01
N ARG A 209 20.72 -10.80 12.19
CA ARG A 209 21.60 -11.14 13.32
C ARG A 209 21.35 -12.55 13.83
N ASP A 210 20.10 -12.94 14.01
CA ASP A 210 19.70 -14.27 14.50
C ASP A 210 20.31 -15.39 13.65
N ALA A 211 20.25 -15.24 12.32
CA ALA A 211 20.85 -16.23 11.43
C ALA A 211 22.37 -16.13 11.35
N THR A 212 22.93 -14.91 11.36
CA THR A 212 24.39 -14.70 11.29
C THR A 212 25.11 -15.37 12.46
N VAL A 213 24.52 -15.35 13.67
CA VAL A 213 25.13 -15.99 14.86
C VAL A 213 25.21 -17.53 14.72
N ILE A 214 24.30 -18.13 13.95
CA ILE A 214 24.24 -19.60 13.76
C ILE A 214 25.09 -20.03 12.57
N ALA A 215 25.00 -19.31 11.45
CA ALA A 215 25.64 -19.63 10.18
C ALA A 215 26.17 -18.35 9.53
N PRO A 216 27.32 -17.81 9.99
CA PRO A 216 27.83 -16.50 9.56
C PRO A 216 28.20 -16.45 8.07
N ASP A 217 28.51 -17.59 7.45
CA ASP A 217 28.83 -17.69 6.03
C ASP A 217 27.60 -17.88 5.12
N LYS A 218 26.39 -18.04 5.70
CA LYS A 218 25.15 -18.22 4.92
C LYS A 218 24.62 -16.84 4.52
N PRO A 219 24.50 -16.53 3.21
CA PRO A 219 24.02 -15.23 2.79
C PRO A 219 22.51 -15.08 3.02
N TRP A 220 22.02 -13.86 2.98
CA TRP A 220 20.60 -13.54 3.14
C TRP A 220 20.08 -12.64 2.03
N PHE A 221 18.77 -12.74 1.79
CA PHE A 221 17.97 -11.81 1.02
C PHE A 221 16.96 -11.13 1.94
N ALA A 222 17.06 -9.81 2.08
CA ALA A 222 16.12 -9.01 2.86
C ALA A 222 15.32 -8.08 1.93
N TYR A 223 14.01 -8.23 1.95
CA TYR A 223 13.03 -7.37 1.27
C TYR A 223 12.44 -6.40 2.29
N VAL A 224 12.99 -5.18 2.35
CA VAL A 224 12.65 -4.15 3.34
C VAL A 224 11.80 -3.07 2.67
N CYS A 225 10.57 -2.95 3.12
CA CYS A 225 9.55 -2.10 2.53
C CYS A 225 8.93 -1.19 3.59
N PRO A 226 9.55 -0.07 3.95
CA PRO A 226 8.90 0.89 4.83
C PRO A 226 7.56 1.34 4.22
N GLY A 227 6.59 1.69 5.06
CA GLY A 227 5.37 2.37 4.60
C GLY A 227 5.59 3.86 4.32
N ALA A 228 6.84 4.29 4.11
CA ALA A 228 7.22 5.69 4.09
C ALA A 228 7.12 6.31 2.71
N GLY A 229 6.37 7.41 2.67
CA GLY A 229 6.01 8.18 1.48
C GLY A 229 4.51 8.03 1.13
N HIS A 230 3.93 6.85 1.38
CA HIS A 230 2.49 6.65 1.35
C HIS A 230 1.82 7.40 2.51
N ALA A 231 0.57 7.79 2.31
CA ALA A 231 -0.25 8.27 3.41
C ALA A 231 -0.64 7.11 4.36
N PRO A 232 -0.91 7.42 5.64
CA PRO A 232 -0.85 8.74 6.25
C PRO A 232 0.60 9.20 6.48
N HIS A 233 0.89 10.46 6.17
CA HIS A 233 2.22 11.05 6.41
C HIS A 233 2.39 11.34 7.89
N HIS A 234 2.93 10.35 8.62
CA HIS A 234 3.08 10.35 10.06
C HIS A 234 4.54 10.46 10.47
N VAL A 235 4.84 11.43 11.34
CA VAL A 235 6.16 11.59 11.95
C VAL A 235 6.06 12.51 13.16
N ALA A 236 6.95 12.32 14.13
CA ALA A 236 7.06 13.25 15.26
C ALA A 236 7.40 14.67 14.77
N ALA A 237 6.81 15.69 15.40
CA ALA A 237 6.95 17.09 15.01
C ALA A 237 8.41 17.53 14.87
N GLU A 238 9.32 17.03 15.72
CA GLU A 238 10.75 17.33 15.67
C GLU A 238 11.44 17.01 14.33
N TRP A 239 10.88 16.09 13.54
CA TRP A 239 11.40 15.76 12.20
C TRP A 239 10.77 16.63 11.13
N ALA A 240 9.46 16.89 11.21
CA ALA A 240 8.78 17.83 10.32
C ALA A 240 9.36 19.25 10.45
N ASP A 241 9.63 19.68 11.68
CA ASP A 241 10.10 21.04 11.99
C ASP A 241 11.52 21.32 11.48
N ARG A 242 12.30 20.29 11.12
CA ARG A 242 13.59 20.47 10.42
C ARG A 242 13.42 21.09 9.03
N TYR A 243 12.23 20.96 8.46
CA TYR A 243 11.87 21.46 7.14
C TYR A 243 11.08 22.75 7.21
N ALA A 244 10.86 23.33 8.39
CA ALA A 244 10.08 24.56 8.57
C ALA A 244 10.52 25.67 7.60
N GLY A 245 9.60 26.14 6.77
CA GLY A 245 9.80 27.18 5.76
C GLY A 245 10.56 26.74 4.51
N ARG A 246 11.03 25.48 4.43
CA ARG A 246 11.76 24.96 3.26
C ARG A 246 10.88 24.86 2.01
N PHE A 247 9.57 24.80 2.18
CA PHE A 247 8.58 24.61 1.10
C PHE A 247 7.71 25.85 0.84
N ASP A 248 7.98 26.98 1.50
CA ASP A 248 7.21 28.23 1.37
C ASP A 248 7.23 28.82 -0.05
N MET A 249 8.19 28.41 -0.87
CA MET A 249 8.28 28.86 -2.26
C MET A 249 7.15 28.33 -3.15
N GLY A 250 6.46 27.27 -2.74
CA GLY A 250 5.41 26.61 -3.52
C GLY A 250 5.92 25.61 -4.56
N TYR A 251 5.00 24.74 -5.01
CA TYR A 251 5.36 23.62 -5.89
C TYR A 251 5.88 24.07 -7.27
N GLU A 252 5.39 25.13 -7.90
CA GLU A 252 5.93 25.57 -9.20
C GLU A 252 7.37 26.05 -9.08
N ARG A 253 7.70 26.83 -8.04
CA ARG A 253 9.08 27.28 -7.82
C ARG A 253 9.99 26.12 -7.38
N TYR A 254 9.46 25.16 -6.63
CA TYR A 254 10.18 23.92 -6.32
C TYR A 254 10.60 23.18 -7.60
N ARG A 255 9.69 23.04 -8.57
CA ARG A 255 9.97 22.37 -9.86
C ARG A 255 11.14 23.01 -10.60
N GLU A 256 11.19 24.34 -10.64
CA GLU A 256 12.31 25.07 -11.26
C GLU A 256 13.64 24.79 -10.56
N ILE A 257 13.66 24.83 -9.22
CA ILE A 257 14.87 24.56 -8.42
C ILE A 257 15.36 23.13 -8.65
N VAL A 258 14.45 22.15 -8.61
CA VAL A 258 14.81 20.75 -8.72
C VAL A 258 15.25 20.37 -10.13
N LEU A 259 14.61 20.91 -11.18
CA LEU A 259 15.08 20.67 -12.54
C LEU A 259 16.51 21.18 -12.74
N GLU A 260 16.85 22.36 -12.23
CA GLU A 260 18.21 22.88 -12.31
C GLU A 260 19.21 22.01 -11.52
N ASN A 261 18.80 21.46 -10.37
CA ASN A 261 19.61 20.49 -9.64
C ASN A 261 19.79 19.18 -10.42
N GLN A 262 18.73 18.64 -11.01
CA GLN A 262 18.75 17.41 -11.82
C GLN A 262 19.67 17.56 -13.03
N LYS A 263 19.61 18.70 -13.72
CA LYS A 263 20.55 19.04 -14.81
C LYS A 263 21.99 19.08 -14.32
N ARG A 264 22.25 19.74 -13.18
CA ARG A 264 23.60 19.81 -12.57
C ARG A 264 24.12 18.42 -12.18
N LEU A 265 23.23 17.51 -11.76
CA LEU A 265 23.57 16.13 -11.40
C LEU A 265 23.68 15.19 -12.62
N GLY A 266 23.30 15.64 -13.81
CA GLY A 266 23.28 14.82 -15.02
C GLY A 266 22.18 13.75 -15.03
N LEU A 267 21.08 13.97 -14.29
CA LEU A 267 19.94 13.05 -14.22
C LEU A 267 18.97 13.23 -15.40
N VAL A 268 19.00 14.40 -16.04
CA VAL A 268 18.20 14.70 -17.22
C VAL A 268 19.05 15.49 -18.23
N PRO A 269 18.69 15.45 -19.53
CA PRO A 269 19.33 16.30 -20.55
C PRO A 269 19.31 17.79 -20.18
N ALA A 270 20.35 18.53 -20.58
CA ALA A 270 20.52 19.94 -20.18
C ALA A 270 19.41 20.87 -20.69
N ASP A 271 18.79 20.51 -21.81
CA ASP A 271 17.68 21.20 -22.47
C ASP A 271 16.30 20.72 -22.02
N THR A 272 16.21 19.78 -21.07
CA THR A 272 14.94 19.33 -20.49
C THR A 272 14.12 20.52 -19.98
N ALA A 273 12.84 20.55 -20.34
CA ALA A 273 11.88 21.57 -19.93
C ALA A 273 10.96 21.04 -18.84
N LEU A 274 10.24 21.94 -18.16
CA LEU A 274 9.18 21.56 -17.24
C LEU A 274 7.89 21.25 -18.02
N SER A 275 7.20 20.19 -17.61
CA SER A 275 5.82 19.97 -18.03
C SER A 275 4.88 21.09 -17.55
N ALA A 276 3.80 21.32 -18.29
CA ALA A 276 2.74 22.24 -17.84
C ALA A 276 2.09 21.74 -16.54
N VAL A 277 1.56 22.65 -15.72
CA VAL A 277 0.95 22.30 -14.42
C VAL A 277 -0.28 21.40 -14.58
N ASN A 278 -1.15 21.71 -15.54
CA ASN A 278 -2.34 20.93 -15.86
C ASN A 278 -2.40 20.68 -17.38
N PRO A 279 -1.62 19.73 -17.91
CA PRO A 279 -1.52 19.54 -19.37
C PRO A 279 -2.81 19.02 -20.01
N TYR A 280 -3.77 18.52 -19.21
CA TYR A 280 -4.99 17.86 -19.67
C TYR A 280 -6.28 18.40 -19.04
N ALA A 281 -6.25 19.59 -18.41
CA ALA A 281 -7.45 20.14 -17.75
C ALA A 281 -8.64 20.39 -18.70
N ASP A 282 -8.39 20.54 -20.00
CA ASP A 282 -9.37 20.71 -21.05
C ASP A 282 -9.73 19.41 -21.79
N ALA A 283 -9.09 18.29 -21.44
CA ALA A 283 -9.38 16.99 -22.02
C ALA A 283 -10.77 16.48 -21.57
N THR A 284 -11.47 15.84 -22.49
CA THR A 284 -12.79 15.24 -22.24
C THR A 284 -12.84 13.81 -22.78
N SER A 285 -13.57 12.94 -22.10
CA SER A 285 -13.89 11.60 -22.61
C SER A 285 -14.72 11.67 -23.90
N ALA A 286 -14.87 10.53 -24.58
CA ALA A 286 -15.72 10.42 -25.78
C ALA A 286 -17.19 10.86 -25.52
N ASP A 287 -17.69 10.63 -24.30
CA ASP A 287 -19.04 11.01 -23.88
C ASP A 287 -19.11 12.41 -23.22
N GLY A 288 -18.00 13.15 -23.22
CA GLY A 288 -17.95 14.53 -22.72
C GLY A 288 -17.73 14.68 -21.21
N HIS A 289 -17.28 13.63 -20.52
CA HIS A 289 -16.85 13.76 -19.13
C HIS A 289 -15.54 14.55 -19.05
N PRO A 290 -15.43 15.56 -18.16
CA PRO A 290 -14.21 16.35 -18.05
C PRO A 290 -13.07 15.55 -17.40
N TRP A 291 -11.85 16.05 -17.55
CA TRP A 291 -10.71 15.59 -16.75
C TRP A 291 -11.05 15.67 -15.25
N PRO A 292 -10.70 14.66 -14.44
CA PRO A 292 -11.07 14.64 -13.03
C PRO A 292 -10.55 15.87 -12.28
N ALA A 293 -11.44 16.57 -11.57
CA ALA A 293 -11.05 17.67 -10.70
C ALA A 293 -10.09 17.22 -9.59
N LEU A 294 -10.21 15.95 -9.18
CA LEU A 294 -9.29 15.31 -8.22
C LEU A 294 -7.85 15.23 -8.75
N ASP A 295 -7.69 15.19 -10.08
CA ASP A 295 -6.40 15.12 -10.79
C ASP A 295 -6.00 16.47 -11.41
N THR A 296 -6.47 17.57 -10.81
CA THR A 296 -6.20 18.94 -11.28
C THR A 296 -5.51 19.76 -10.19
N VAL A 297 -4.33 20.27 -10.51
CA VAL A 297 -3.53 21.12 -9.61
C VAL A 297 -4.12 22.53 -9.57
N ARG A 298 -4.31 23.08 -8.37
CA ARG A 298 -4.57 24.53 -8.19
C ARG A 298 -3.24 25.26 -8.40
N PRO A 299 -3.13 26.38 -9.13
CA PRO A 299 -1.85 27.10 -9.21
C PRO A 299 -1.47 27.77 -7.88
N TRP A 300 -0.21 27.72 -7.46
CA TRP A 300 0.22 28.20 -6.12
C TRP A 300 -0.11 29.68 -5.89
N GLU A 301 0.07 30.52 -6.91
CA GLU A 301 -0.20 31.95 -6.80
C GLU A 301 -1.69 32.31 -6.67
N THR A 302 -2.58 31.35 -6.91
CA THR A 302 -4.03 31.54 -6.68
C THR A 302 -4.46 31.21 -5.26
N LEU A 303 -3.58 30.62 -4.45
CA LEU A 303 -3.87 30.22 -3.08
C LEU A 303 -3.83 31.41 -2.11
N SER A 304 -4.67 31.34 -1.07
CA SER A 304 -4.62 32.26 0.07
C SER A 304 -3.36 32.04 0.92
N ALA A 305 -3.06 32.98 1.82
CA ALA A 305 -1.91 32.84 2.73
C ALA A 305 -2.05 31.61 3.65
N ASP A 306 -3.26 31.33 4.14
CA ASP A 306 -3.53 30.18 5.01
C ASP A 306 -3.40 28.86 4.23
N GLU A 307 -3.86 28.82 2.98
CA GLU A 307 -3.68 27.67 2.08
C GLU A 307 -2.20 27.41 1.79
N LYS A 308 -1.42 28.45 1.47
CA LYS A 308 0.03 28.33 1.26
C LYS A 308 0.72 27.77 2.51
N ARG A 309 0.37 28.27 3.70
CA ARG A 309 0.92 27.77 4.98
C ARG A 309 0.57 26.31 5.23
N LEU A 310 -0.69 25.93 5.01
CA LEU A 310 -1.15 24.54 5.16
C LEU A 310 -0.41 23.60 4.19
N PHE A 311 -0.34 23.96 2.91
CA PHE A 311 0.24 23.11 1.90
C PHE A 311 1.75 22.97 2.10
N ALA A 312 2.44 24.04 2.51
CA ALA A 312 3.85 23.98 2.88
C ALA A 312 4.06 23.03 4.06
N ARG A 313 3.24 23.14 5.13
CA ARG A 313 3.33 22.25 6.30
C ARG A 313 3.11 20.78 5.94
N MET A 314 2.18 20.46 5.05
CA MET A 314 1.99 19.08 4.58
C MET A 314 3.25 18.53 3.88
N ALA A 315 3.95 19.34 3.08
CA ALA A 315 5.23 18.95 2.48
C ALA A 315 6.35 18.80 3.51
N GLU A 316 6.39 19.64 4.54
CA GLU A 316 7.34 19.53 5.65
C GLU A 316 7.17 18.23 6.44
N VAL A 317 5.92 17.86 6.74
CA VAL A 317 5.59 16.61 7.43
C VAL A 317 6.00 15.41 6.58
N PHE A 318 5.71 15.43 5.27
CA PHE A 318 6.17 14.40 4.33
C PHE A 318 7.71 14.31 4.29
N ALA A 319 8.42 15.43 4.20
CA ALA A 319 9.88 15.45 4.21
C ALA A 319 10.48 14.97 5.55
N GLY A 320 9.86 15.33 6.67
CA GLY A 320 10.20 14.82 7.99
C GLY A 320 10.02 13.31 8.09
N PHE A 321 8.93 12.78 7.56
CA PHE A 321 8.65 11.33 7.56
C PHE A 321 9.68 10.54 6.75
N LEU A 322 10.03 11.04 5.56
CA LEU A 322 11.06 10.41 4.72
C LEU A 322 12.45 10.44 5.38
N SER A 323 12.87 11.58 5.89
CA SER A 323 14.19 11.71 6.54
C SER A 323 14.29 10.94 7.86
N TYR A 324 13.19 10.82 8.62
CA TYR A 324 13.14 9.94 9.79
C TYR A 324 13.33 8.49 9.38
N THR A 325 12.60 8.04 8.35
CA THR A 325 12.71 6.66 7.85
C THR A 325 14.09 6.39 7.27
N ASP A 326 14.68 7.34 6.54
CA ASP A 326 16.05 7.26 6.03
C ASP A 326 17.06 7.09 7.16
N ALA A 327 16.89 7.81 8.27
CA ALA A 327 17.71 7.62 9.46
C ALA A 327 17.58 6.21 10.06
N GLN A 328 16.37 5.60 10.04
CA GLN A 328 16.19 4.22 10.50
C GLN A 328 16.84 3.20 9.55
N ILE A 329 16.76 3.42 8.24
CA ILE A 329 17.51 2.64 7.26
C ILE A 329 19.02 2.83 7.44
N GLY A 330 19.45 4.03 7.83
CA GLY A 330 20.82 4.32 8.24
C GLY A 330 21.33 3.33 9.29
N ARG A 331 20.52 3.02 10.31
CA ARG A 331 20.86 2.03 11.35
C ARG A 331 21.05 0.62 10.80
N VAL A 332 20.25 0.21 9.81
CA VAL A 332 20.40 -1.10 9.15
C VAL A 332 21.75 -1.14 8.42
N LEU A 333 22.05 -0.12 7.63
CA LEU A 333 23.32 -0.02 6.91
C LEU A 333 24.53 0.08 7.86
N ASP A 334 24.39 0.78 9.00
CA ASP A 334 25.44 0.88 10.02
C ASP A 334 25.70 -0.50 10.63
N TYR A 335 24.66 -1.26 10.97
CA TYR A 335 24.81 -2.65 11.42
C TYR A 335 25.50 -3.54 10.37
N LEU A 336 25.17 -3.39 9.09
CA LEU A 336 25.85 -4.13 8.02
C LEU A 336 27.32 -3.74 7.89
N ALA A 337 27.67 -2.48 8.13
CA ALA A 337 29.06 -2.02 8.14
C ALA A 337 29.81 -2.56 9.37
N ASP A 338 29.22 -2.45 10.55
CA ASP A 338 29.80 -2.89 11.83
C ASP A 338 30.00 -4.43 11.90
N THR A 339 29.31 -5.18 11.05
CA THR A 339 29.43 -6.64 10.92
C THR A 339 30.15 -7.09 9.65
N ASP A 340 30.84 -6.17 8.95
CA ASP A 340 31.61 -6.44 7.73
C ASP A 340 30.80 -7.08 6.58
N GLN A 341 29.49 -6.86 6.55
CA GLN A 341 28.58 -7.40 5.54
C GLN A 341 28.28 -6.42 4.39
N LEU A 342 28.38 -5.11 4.66
CA LEU A 342 27.93 -4.07 3.72
C LEU A 342 28.64 -4.14 2.36
N ASP A 343 29.96 -4.35 2.36
CA ASP A 343 30.75 -4.36 1.12
C ASP A 343 30.35 -5.50 0.18
N ASN A 344 30.00 -6.66 0.73
CA ASN A 344 29.52 -7.83 -0.02
C ASN A 344 27.99 -7.97 -0.01
N THR A 345 27.27 -6.84 -0.07
CA THR A 345 25.82 -6.82 -0.22
C THR A 345 25.43 -6.11 -1.51
N VAL A 346 24.60 -6.77 -2.34
CA VAL A 346 23.90 -6.12 -3.46
C VAL A 346 22.69 -5.39 -2.90
N ILE A 347 22.73 -4.07 -2.91
CA ILE A 347 21.64 -3.20 -2.47
C ILE A 347 20.92 -2.65 -3.70
N VAL A 348 19.61 -2.88 -3.77
CA VAL A 348 18.71 -2.28 -4.74
C VAL A 348 17.74 -1.38 -3.99
N VAL A 349 17.73 -0.10 -4.34
CA VAL A 349 16.79 0.90 -3.82
C VAL A 349 15.87 1.31 -4.96
N ILE A 350 14.56 1.30 -4.73
CA ILE A 350 13.57 1.89 -5.65
C ILE A 350 12.49 2.63 -4.85
N SER A 351 11.79 3.59 -5.46
CA SER A 351 10.37 3.83 -5.16
C SER A 351 9.52 2.89 -6.00
N ASP A 352 8.34 2.49 -5.52
CA ASP A 352 7.46 1.58 -6.25
C ASP A 352 6.54 2.27 -7.27
N ASN A 353 6.42 3.59 -7.21
CA ASN A 353 5.79 4.44 -8.21
C ASN A 353 6.07 5.92 -7.93
N GLY A 354 5.61 6.78 -8.85
CA GLY A 354 5.71 8.23 -8.69
C GLY A 354 4.94 8.74 -7.47
N ALA A 355 5.19 10.00 -7.11
CA ALA A 355 4.56 10.63 -5.94
C ALA A 355 3.02 10.55 -6.01
N SER A 356 2.35 10.25 -4.89
CA SER A 356 0.88 10.12 -4.89
C SER A 356 0.16 11.46 -4.97
N GLY A 357 -0.91 11.53 -5.77
CA GLY A 357 -1.81 12.67 -5.88
C GLY A 357 -3.14 12.51 -5.13
N GLU A 358 -3.29 11.46 -4.31
CA GLU A 358 -4.57 11.04 -3.71
C GLU A 358 -5.09 11.98 -2.62
N GLY A 359 -4.27 12.90 -2.12
CA GLY A 359 -4.73 14.04 -1.31
C GLY A 359 -5.56 15.08 -2.08
N GLY A 360 -5.68 14.96 -3.41
CA GLY A 360 -6.47 15.84 -4.25
C GLY A 360 -5.98 17.29 -4.28
N PRO A 361 -6.79 18.25 -4.75
CA PRO A 361 -6.36 19.64 -4.96
C PRO A 361 -5.96 20.39 -3.68
N ASN A 362 -6.43 19.95 -2.51
CA ASN A 362 -6.28 20.66 -1.23
C ASN A 362 -5.44 19.91 -0.20
N GLY A 363 -5.04 18.67 -0.49
CA GLY A 363 -4.56 17.77 0.56
C GLY A 363 -5.71 17.36 1.48
N SER A 364 -5.39 16.54 2.48
CA SER A 364 -6.36 16.01 3.41
C SER A 364 -5.76 15.84 4.80
N ALA A 365 -6.54 16.11 5.84
CA ALA A 365 -6.22 15.71 7.22
C ALA A 365 -6.71 14.29 7.55
N ASN A 366 -7.60 13.74 6.72
CA ASN A 366 -8.11 12.38 6.78
C ASN A 366 -8.37 11.82 5.38
N GLU A 367 -7.39 11.12 4.81
CA GLU A 367 -7.44 10.58 3.46
C GLU A 367 -8.62 9.64 3.21
N ASN A 368 -9.18 9.03 4.25
CA ASN A 368 -10.38 8.22 4.12
C ASN A 368 -11.56 9.01 3.51
N LYS A 369 -11.57 10.35 3.62
CA LYS A 369 -12.53 11.22 2.94
C LYS A 369 -12.46 11.07 1.42
N PHE A 370 -11.26 11.03 0.82
CA PHE A 370 -11.04 10.86 -0.62
C PHE A 370 -11.72 9.58 -1.13
N PHE A 371 -11.47 8.45 -0.47
CA PHE A 371 -12.06 7.14 -0.82
C PHE A 371 -13.56 7.02 -0.51
N ASN A 372 -14.13 7.97 0.24
CA ASN A 372 -15.56 8.09 0.49
C ASN A 372 -16.23 9.16 -0.40
N GLY A 373 -15.50 9.79 -1.33
CA GLY A 373 -16.02 10.81 -2.23
C GLY A 373 -16.23 12.19 -1.58
N TYR A 374 -15.55 12.44 -0.45
CA TYR A 374 -15.54 13.72 0.26
C TYR A 374 -14.20 14.42 0.03
N LEU A 375 -14.26 15.71 -0.29
CA LEU A 375 -13.08 16.57 -0.40
C LEU A 375 -12.96 17.42 0.86
N ASP A 376 -11.75 17.50 1.42
CA ASP A 376 -11.44 18.51 2.43
C ASP A 376 -11.48 19.91 1.81
N THR A 377 -12.14 20.82 2.52
CA THR A 377 -11.91 22.24 2.27
C THR A 377 -10.58 22.65 2.91
N ALA A 378 -9.93 23.68 2.36
CA ALA A 378 -8.71 24.20 2.97
C ALA A 378 -8.96 24.74 4.40
N GLU A 379 -10.16 25.25 4.68
CA GLU A 379 -10.53 25.73 6.01
C GLU A 379 -10.63 24.59 7.04
N GLU A 380 -11.21 23.44 6.65
CA GLU A 380 -11.25 22.23 7.48
C GLU A 380 -9.83 21.71 7.75
N ALA A 381 -9.02 21.55 6.70
CA ALA A 381 -7.66 21.03 6.84
C ALA A 381 -6.75 21.98 7.64
N ALA A 382 -6.97 23.30 7.58
CA ALA A 382 -6.23 24.29 8.38
C ALA A 382 -6.48 24.14 9.89
N GLN A 383 -7.63 23.62 10.32
CA GLN A 383 -7.89 23.36 11.75
C GLN A 383 -6.99 22.25 12.31
N ALA A 384 -6.50 21.36 11.44
CA ALA A 384 -5.61 20.27 11.80
C ALA A 384 -4.12 20.62 11.61
N LEU A 385 -3.77 21.86 11.24
CA LEU A 385 -2.40 22.26 10.86
C LEU A 385 -1.34 21.81 11.87
N GLU A 386 -1.58 22.06 13.16
CA GLU A 386 -0.65 21.74 14.26
C GLU A 386 -0.69 20.25 14.64
N LEU A 387 -1.68 19.50 14.12
CA LEU A 387 -1.86 18.07 14.36
C LEU A 387 -1.30 17.20 13.22
N LEU A 388 -0.96 17.79 12.06
CA LEU A 388 -0.43 17.05 10.91
C LEU A 388 0.82 16.25 11.30
N GLY A 389 0.85 14.97 10.90
CA GLY A 389 1.91 14.03 11.26
C GLY A 389 1.68 13.27 12.56
N SER A 390 0.80 13.76 13.44
CA SER A 390 0.52 13.14 14.72
C SER A 390 -0.43 11.93 14.58
N PRO A 391 -0.62 11.15 15.66
CA PRO A 391 -1.64 10.11 15.66
C PRO A 391 -3.06 10.61 15.41
N GLU A 392 -3.35 11.90 15.57
CA GLU A 392 -4.71 12.45 15.44
C GLU A 392 -5.18 12.68 14.00
N THR A 393 -4.28 12.61 13.03
CA THR A 393 -4.58 12.82 11.61
C THR A 393 -4.33 11.54 10.79
N TYR A 394 -4.87 11.50 9.59
CA TYR A 394 -4.55 10.53 8.55
C TYR A 394 -4.23 11.30 7.27
N ASN A 395 -3.18 12.13 7.32
CA ASN A 395 -3.02 13.22 6.37
C ASN A 395 -2.27 12.84 5.09
N HIS A 396 -2.57 13.56 4.01
CA HIS A 396 -1.91 13.50 2.70
C HIS A 396 -1.74 14.92 2.15
N TYR A 397 -0.61 15.22 1.52
CA TYR A 397 -0.35 16.52 0.88
C TYR A 397 -1.23 16.78 -0.38
N PRO A 398 -1.40 18.03 -0.85
CA PRO A 398 -2.11 18.32 -2.10
C PRO A 398 -1.35 17.86 -3.36
N ILE A 399 -2.10 17.52 -4.40
CA ILE A 399 -1.61 17.09 -5.72
C ILE A 399 -0.56 18.01 -6.37
N GLY A 400 -0.55 19.30 -6.03
CA GLY A 400 0.52 20.22 -6.45
C GLY A 400 1.91 19.76 -5.98
N TRP A 401 2.01 19.21 -4.78
CA TRP A 401 3.25 18.59 -4.29
C TRP A 401 3.56 17.25 -4.96
N ALA A 402 2.54 16.46 -5.33
CA ALA A 402 2.76 15.26 -6.16
C ALA A 402 3.45 15.62 -7.48
N MET A 403 2.92 16.63 -8.18
CA MET A 403 3.52 17.16 -9.41
C MET A 403 4.95 17.67 -9.16
N ALA A 404 5.19 18.41 -8.07
CA ALA A 404 6.52 18.92 -7.75
C ALA A 404 7.53 17.80 -7.46
N PHE A 405 7.13 16.78 -6.71
CA PHE A 405 7.97 15.64 -6.38
C PHE A 405 8.20 14.68 -7.55
N ASN A 406 7.47 14.82 -8.66
CA ASN A 406 7.72 14.13 -9.93
C ASN A 406 8.39 15.02 -10.99
N THR A 407 8.97 16.17 -10.61
CA THR A 407 9.73 17.02 -11.54
C THR A 407 10.77 16.20 -12.33
N PRO A 408 10.86 16.37 -13.67
CA PRO A 408 10.18 17.38 -14.50
C PRO A 408 8.89 16.90 -15.19
N TYR A 409 8.42 15.71 -14.84
CA TYR A 409 7.50 14.93 -15.66
C TYR A 409 6.04 15.40 -15.62
N LYS A 410 5.24 14.90 -16.57
CA LYS A 410 3.78 15.02 -16.57
C LYS A 410 3.16 14.00 -15.61
N LEU A 411 2.13 14.42 -14.88
CA LEU A 411 1.31 13.57 -14.02
C LEU A 411 2.11 12.91 -12.88
N PHE A 412 1.56 11.84 -12.31
CA PHE A 412 1.97 11.25 -11.04
C PHE A 412 1.45 9.79 -10.95
N LYS A 413 1.53 9.16 -9.77
CA LYS A 413 0.97 7.82 -9.46
C LYS A 413 -0.38 7.57 -10.16
N ARG A 414 -0.65 6.31 -10.55
CA ARG A 414 -1.80 5.81 -11.35
C ARG A 414 -1.67 5.96 -12.86
N TYR A 415 -0.88 6.92 -13.36
CA TYR A 415 -0.78 7.19 -14.80
C TYR A 415 0.42 6.48 -15.44
N ALA A 416 0.21 5.26 -15.94
CA ALA A 416 1.25 4.50 -16.62
C ALA A 416 1.53 4.96 -18.08
N SER A 417 0.76 5.94 -18.56
CA SER A 417 0.98 6.57 -19.87
C SER A 417 2.02 7.71 -19.84
N HIS A 418 2.52 8.10 -18.67
CA HIS A 418 3.43 9.24 -18.53
C HIS A 418 4.51 9.00 -17.48
N GLU A 419 5.70 9.57 -17.70
CA GLU A 419 6.88 9.44 -16.85
C GLU A 419 6.62 9.85 -15.39
N GLY A 420 5.70 10.78 -15.10
CA GLY A 420 5.44 11.16 -13.70
C GLY A 420 4.82 10.03 -12.87
N GLY A 421 4.17 9.06 -13.51
CA GLY A 421 3.67 7.86 -12.84
C GLY A 421 4.69 6.73 -12.79
N ILE A 422 5.59 6.63 -13.78
CA ILE A 422 6.46 5.46 -13.95
C ILE A 422 7.94 5.74 -13.71
N ALA A 423 8.45 6.96 -13.80
CA ALA A 423 9.88 7.26 -13.71
C ALA A 423 10.27 7.62 -12.27
N ASP A 424 11.04 6.75 -11.65
CA ASP A 424 11.18 6.68 -10.19
C ASP A 424 12.64 6.65 -9.74
N PRO A 425 12.94 7.14 -8.53
CA PRO A 425 14.29 7.11 -8.01
C PRO A 425 14.72 5.66 -7.78
N ALA A 426 15.88 5.29 -8.35
CA ALA A 426 16.47 3.98 -8.14
C ALA A 426 18.00 4.00 -8.04
N ILE A 427 18.53 3.20 -7.14
CA ILE A 427 19.97 3.06 -6.88
C ILE A 427 20.32 1.58 -6.85
N ILE A 428 21.41 1.20 -7.49
CA ILE A 428 22.03 -0.12 -7.30
C ILE A 428 23.45 0.05 -6.78
N SER A 429 23.80 -0.70 -5.73
CA SER A 429 25.12 -0.67 -5.11
C SER A 429 25.58 -2.08 -4.77
N TRP A 430 26.85 -2.37 -5.03
CA TRP A 430 27.53 -3.56 -4.53
C TRP A 430 29.01 -3.22 -4.45
N PRO A 431 29.50 -2.70 -3.32
CA PRO A 431 30.86 -2.15 -3.25
C PRO A 431 31.94 -3.15 -3.69
N ALA A 432 31.82 -4.44 -3.34
CA ALA A 432 32.79 -5.45 -3.73
C ALA A 432 32.69 -5.89 -5.21
N GLY A 433 31.52 -5.82 -5.84
CA GLY A 433 31.30 -6.40 -7.19
C GLY A 433 31.00 -5.41 -8.31
N ILE A 434 30.63 -4.16 -7.99
CA ILE A 434 30.43 -3.07 -8.97
C ILE A 434 31.52 -2.03 -8.72
N ALA A 435 32.30 -1.67 -9.73
CA ALA A 435 33.40 -0.71 -9.59
C ALA A 435 32.94 0.76 -9.55
N ALA A 436 31.75 1.06 -10.07
CA ALA A 436 31.23 2.42 -10.13
C ALA A 436 30.94 2.98 -8.73
N ARG A 437 31.22 4.28 -8.54
CA ARG A 437 30.98 5.02 -7.29
C ARG A 437 30.36 6.38 -7.63
N GLY A 438 29.16 6.65 -7.13
CA GLY A 438 28.46 7.91 -7.34
C GLY A 438 28.00 8.16 -8.78
N ARG A 439 28.08 7.15 -9.66
CA ARG A 439 27.81 7.29 -11.10
C ARG A 439 26.32 7.45 -11.34
N VAL A 440 25.97 8.20 -12.39
CA VAL A 440 24.61 8.23 -12.96
C VAL A 440 24.60 7.37 -14.21
N LEU A 441 23.60 6.49 -14.34
CA LEU A 441 23.37 5.67 -15.51
C LEU A 441 22.08 6.11 -16.22
N ASP A 442 22.23 6.55 -17.46
CA ASP A 442 21.15 7.08 -18.32
C ASP A 442 20.69 6.03 -19.33
N THR A 443 20.43 4.81 -18.86
CA THR A 443 19.94 3.69 -19.67
C THR A 443 18.50 3.38 -19.28
N TYR A 444 17.63 3.20 -20.27
CA TYR A 444 16.23 2.82 -20.02
C TYR A 444 16.15 1.45 -19.32
N ILE A 445 15.63 1.46 -18.10
CA ILE A 445 15.47 0.28 -17.25
C ILE A 445 14.04 0.29 -16.73
N ASN A 446 13.42 -0.89 -16.66
CA ASN A 446 12.15 -1.11 -15.98
C ASN A 446 12.37 -2.02 -14.77
N VAL A 447 11.48 -1.95 -13.78
CA VAL A 447 11.51 -2.80 -12.59
C VAL A 447 11.56 -4.30 -12.89
N CYS A 448 10.97 -4.76 -14.01
CA CYS A 448 11.06 -6.16 -14.45
C CYS A 448 12.51 -6.60 -14.72
N ASP A 449 13.40 -5.67 -15.03
CA ASP A 449 14.80 -5.93 -15.36
C ASP A 449 15.68 -6.18 -14.12
N VAL A 450 15.18 -5.85 -12.93
CA VAL A 450 15.95 -5.94 -11.68
C VAL A 450 16.24 -7.40 -11.32
N THR A 451 15.22 -8.25 -11.28
CA THR A 451 15.39 -9.69 -10.96
C THR A 451 16.36 -10.42 -11.90
N PRO A 452 16.27 -10.33 -13.25
CA PRO A 452 17.28 -10.92 -14.12
C PRO A 452 18.68 -10.33 -13.90
N THR A 453 18.80 -9.03 -13.59
CA THR A 453 20.09 -8.41 -13.25
C THR A 453 20.67 -8.99 -11.97
N VAL A 454 19.85 -9.20 -10.93
CA VAL A 454 20.30 -9.81 -9.67
C VAL A 454 20.72 -11.25 -9.89
N TYR A 455 19.98 -12.05 -10.67
CA TYR A 455 20.45 -13.39 -11.06
C TYR A 455 21.83 -13.35 -11.74
N ASP A 456 22.03 -12.46 -12.70
CA ASP A 456 23.31 -12.30 -13.38
C ASP A 456 24.45 -11.82 -12.46
N LEU A 457 24.17 -10.98 -11.46
CA LEU A 457 25.15 -10.54 -10.46
C LEU A 457 25.53 -11.70 -9.52
N LEU A 458 24.57 -12.55 -9.17
CA LEU A 458 24.78 -13.74 -8.33
C LEU A 458 25.35 -14.95 -9.09
N GLY A 459 25.40 -14.88 -10.42
CA GLY A 459 25.79 -16.03 -11.26
C GLY A 459 24.75 -17.15 -11.29
N ILE A 460 23.49 -16.82 -11.01
CA ILE A 460 22.37 -17.76 -11.02
C ILE A 460 21.78 -17.80 -12.44
N THR A 461 21.69 -18.99 -13.02
CA THR A 461 20.89 -19.18 -14.24
C THR A 461 19.42 -19.26 -13.83
N PRO A 462 18.49 -18.50 -14.46
CA PRO A 462 17.08 -18.58 -14.13
C PRO A 462 16.58 -20.03 -14.17
N PRO A 463 16.03 -20.56 -13.07
CA PRO A 463 15.73 -21.98 -12.96
C PRO A 463 14.56 -22.37 -13.86
N ALA A 464 14.69 -23.48 -14.58
CA ALA A 464 13.60 -24.05 -15.38
C ALA A 464 12.44 -24.56 -14.51
N THR A 465 12.75 -24.96 -13.27
CA THR A 465 11.77 -25.41 -12.28
C THR A 465 12.11 -24.86 -10.89
N VAL A 466 11.10 -24.46 -10.13
CA VAL A 466 11.23 -24.10 -8.70
C VAL A 466 10.22 -24.93 -7.94
N ARG A 467 10.66 -25.64 -6.89
CA ARG A 467 9.80 -26.53 -6.08
C ARG A 467 8.98 -27.53 -6.93
N GLY A 468 9.58 -28.01 -8.03
CA GLY A 468 8.94 -28.94 -8.97
C GLY A 468 7.96 -28.31 -9.97
N VAL A 469 7.76 -26.99 -9.95
CA VAL A 469 6.88 -26.27 -10.89
C VAL A 469 7.71 -25.67 -12.02
N ALA A 470 7.35 -25.95 -13.27
CA ALA A 470 7.98 -25.35 -14.44
C ALA A 470 7.75 -23.83 -14.47
N GLN A 471 8.80 -23.07 -14.77
CA GLN A 471 8.76 -21.61 -14.72
C GLN A 471 8.54 -21.00 -16.11
N LYS A 472 7.72 -19.93 -16.17
CA LYS A 472 7.63 -19.07 -17.36
C LYS A 472 8.97 -18.35 -17.56
N PRO A 473 9.36 -17.96 -18.80
CA PRO A 473 10.52 -17.12 -19.01
C PRO A 473 10.45 -15.81 -18.24
N LEU A 474 11.60 -15.21 -17.92
CA LEU A 474 11.66 -13.82 -17.48
C LEU A 474 11.29 -12.91 -18.66
N GLU A 475 10.64 -11.79 -18.36
CA GLU A 475 10.23 -10.82 -19.38
C GLU A 475 11.07 -9.53 -19.30
N GLY A 476 11.71 -9.28 -18.16
CA GLY A 476 12.77 -8.29 -18.05
C GLY A 476 14.10 -8.75 -18.63
N VAL A 477 15.00 -7.79 -18.85
CA VAL A 477 16.32 -7.99 -19.44
C VAL A 477 17.39 -7.49 -18.50
N SER A 478 18.40 -8.30 -18.20
CA SER A 478 19.51 -7.90 -17.33
C SER A 478 20.25 -6.66 -17.87
N PHE A 479 20.48 -5.68 -17.00
CA PHE A 479 21.27 -4.48 -17.31
C PHE A 479 22.67 -4.51 -16.69
N LYS A 480 23.15 -5.68 -16.23
CA LYS A 480 24.51 -5.84 -15.66
C LYS A 480 25.60 -5.28 -16.58
N ALA A 481 25.45 -5.44 -17.91
CA ALA A 481 26.39 -4.91 -18.89
C ALA A 481 26.56 -3.38 -18.75
N ALA A 482 25.46 -2.65 -18.58
CA ALA A 482 25.43 -1.19 -18.39
C ALA A 482 26.04 -0.76 -17.04
N LEU A 483 26.00 -1.64 -16.02
CA LEU A 483 26.68 -1.41 -14.75
C LEU A 483 28.20 -1.51 -14.87
N ILE A 484 28.73 -2.24 -15.85
CA ILE A 484 30.17 -2.33 -16.11
C ILE A 484 30.59 -1.19 -17.04
N ASP A 485 29.92 -1.08 -18.19
CA ASP A 485 30.16 -0.06 -19.21
C ASP A 485 28.84 0.66 -19.54
N PRO A 486 28.67 1.95 -19.19
CA PRO A 486 27.44 2.71 -19.47
C PRO A 486 27.04 2.76 -20.94
N ALA A 487 27.97 2.54 -21.88
CA ALA A 487 27.69 2.53 -23.31
C ALA A 487 27.28 1.15 -23.83
N ALA A 488 27.35 0.09 -23.01
CA ALA A 488 26.99 -1.25 -23.43
C ALA A 488 25.48 -1.39 -23.63
N ALA A 489 25.09 -2.04 -24.73
CA ALA A 489 23.70 -2.39 -24.96
C ALA A 489 23.23 -3.43 -23.93
N THR A 490 22.12 -3.15 -23.24
CA THR A 490 21.45 -4.12 -22.35
C THR A 490 20.67 -5.17 -23.12
N GLY A 491 20.33 -4.90 -24.38
CA GLY A 491 19.46 -5.74 -25.21
C GLY A 491 17.97 -5.39 -25.07
N LYS A 492 17.59 -4.47 -24.17
CA LYS A 492 16.20 -4.02 -24.04
C LYS A 492 15.75 -3.22 -25.27
N GLN A 493 14.60 -3.58 -25.83
CA GLN A 493 14.04 -2.95 -27.04
C GLN A 493 12.68 -2.29 -26.79
N THR A 494 11.84 -2.92 -25.96
CA THR A 494 10.45 -2.51 -25.74
C THR A 494 10.09 -2.64 -24.27
N GLN A 495 9.25 -1.74 -23.77
CA GLN A 495 8.59 -1.89 -22.48
C GLN A 495 7.11 -1.51 -22.61
N PHE A 496 6.25 -2.39 -22.13
CA PHE A 496 4.80 -2.26 -22.15
C PHE A 496 4.29 -1.69 -20.83
N TYR A 497 3.25 -0.85 -20.91
CA TYR A 497 2.56 -0.26 -19.76
C TYR A 497 1.04 -0.29 -19.92
N SER A 498 0.36 -0.68 -18.84
CA SER A 498 -1.08 -0.51 -18.67
C SER A 498 -1.41 -0.44 -17.18
N MET A 499 -2.19 0.58 -16.78
CA MET A 499 -2.62 0.75 -15.39
C MET A 499 -3.91 1.55 -15.35
N LEU A 500 -4.94 1.01 -14.69
CA LEU A 500 -6.20 1.73 -14.45
C LEU A 500 -6.79 2.41 -15.71
N GLY A 501 -6.76 1.74 -16.86
CA GLY A 501 -7.26 2.24 -18.15
C GLY A 501 -6.24 3.05 -18.96
N THR A 502 -5.18 3.56 -18.32
CA THR A 502 -4.08 4.26 -19.00
C THR A 502 -3.17 3.28 -19.72
N ARG A 503 -2.58 3.73 -20.84
CA ARG A 503 -1.77 2.89 -21.74
C ARG A 503 -0.52 3.63 -22.19
N GLY A 504 0.61 2.92 -22.16
CA GLY A 504 1.90 3.45 -22.59
C GLY A 504 2.78 2.37 -23.21
N ILE A 505 3.65 2.76 -24.13
CA ILE A 505 4.69 1.87 -24.66
C ILE A 505 5.95 2.66 -24.95
N TRP A 506 7.08 2.15 -24.46
CA TRP A 506 8.40 2.58 -24.87
C TRP A 506 8.97 1.59 -25.88
N HIS A 507 9.56 2.09 -26.96
CA HIS A 507 10.28 1.30 -27.95
C HIS A 507 11.45 2.09 -28.54
N GLN A 508 12.69 1.65 -28.26
CA GLN A 508 13.92 2.22 -28.83
C GLN A 508 13.98 3.76 -28.78
N GLY A 509 13.75 4.34 -27.58
CA GLY A 509 13.78 5.79 -27.36
C GLY A 509 12.45 6.50 -27.63
N TRP A 510 11.55 5.91 -28.41
CA TRP A 510 10.20 6.45 -28.63
C TRP A 510 9.24 6.01 -27.53
N PHE A 511 8.32 6.89 -27.15
CA PHE A 511 7.24 6.58 -26.22
C PHE A 511 5.90 7.04 -26.79
N ALA A 512 4.90 6.16 -26.80
CA ALA A 512 3.52 6.54 -27.11
C ALA A 512 2.63 6.28 -25.90
N GLY A 513 1.77 7.25 -25.57
CA GLY A 513 0.88 7.19 -24.41
C GLY A 513 -0.50 7.75 -24.70
N THR A 514 -1.52 7.26 -23.99
CA THR A 514 -2.89 7.77 -24.11
C THR A 514 -3.17 8.91 -23.16
N VAL A 515 -3.95 9.88 -23.64
CA VAL A 515 -4.63 10.87 -22.79
C VAL A 515 -5.95 10.28 -22.35
N HIS A 516 -5.91 9.61 -21.20
CA HIS A 516 -7.05 8.93 -20.59
C HIS A 516 -6.98 9.12 -19.07
N ALA A 517 -8.08 9.51 -18.45
CA ALA A 517 -8.14 9.64 -16.99
C ALA A 517 -8.05 8.25 -16.34
N ALA A 518 -7.14 8.06 -15.39
CA ALA A 518 -7.01 6.80 -14.68
C ALA A 518 -8.28 6.48 -13.85
N ALA A 519 -8.57 5.19 -13.64
CA ALA A 519 -9.60 4.76 -12.71
C ALA A 519 -9.49 5.51 -11.36
N PRO A 520 -10.61 5.89 -10.72
CA PRO A 520 -11.98 5.51 -11.07
C PRO A 520 -12.72 6.55 -11.95
N SER A 521 -12.21 6.87 -13.14
CA SER A 521 -12.74 7.89 -14.06
C SER A 521 -14.05 7.49 -14.76
N GLY A 522 -14.22 6.22 -15.12
CA GLY A 522 -15.35 5.70 -15.90
C GLY A 522 -15.48 6.33 -17.29
N TRP A 523 -14.36 6.67 -17.94
CA TRP A 523 -14.34 7.27 -19.27
C TRP A 523 -14.71 6.29 -20.39
N GLY A 524 -14.34 5.02 -20.26
CA GLY A 524 -14.59 3.97 -21.24
C GLY A 524 -14.00 4.27 -22.63
N HIS A 525 -14.59 3.68 -23.67
CA HIS A 525 -14.31 4.03 -25.08
C HIS A 525 -12.81 4.09 -25.47
N PHE A 526 -12.03 3.11 -25.02
CA PHE A 526 -10.58 3.06 -25.24
C PHE A 526 -10.14 3.10 -26.72
N ASP A 527 -11.01 2.76 -27.66
CA ASP A 527 -10.75 2.86 -29.11
C ASP A 527 -10.77 4.31 -29.63
N ALA A 528 -11.39 5.23 -28.88
CA ALA A 528 -11.49 6.65 -29.22
C ALA A 528 -10.42 7.54 -28.55
N ASP A 529 -9.57 6.98 -27.69
CA ASP A 529 -8.56 7.76 -26.96
C ASP A 529 -7.57 8.47 -27.89
N ARG A 530 -7.24 9.72 -27.54
CA ARG A 530 -6.12 10.45 -28.12
C ARG A 530 -4.80 9.83 -27.67
N TRP A 531 -3.93 9.53 -28.61
CA TRP A 531 -2.55 9.14 -28.34
C TRP A 531 -1.59 10.30 -28.62
N GLU A 532 -0.55 10.38 -27.80
CA GLU A 532 0.57 11.31 -27.94
C GLU A 532 1.85 10.51 -28.19
N LEU A 533 2.83 11.12 -28.88
CA LEU A 533 4.10 10.49 -29.23
C LEU A 533 5.27 11.36 -28.78
N TYR A 534 6.30 10.74 -28.19
CA TYR A 534 7.47 11.42 -27.65
C TYR A 534 8.75 10.68 -28.01
N HIS A 535 9.87 11.40 -28.03
CA HIS A 535 11.22 10.81 -28.14
C HIS A 535 12.02 11.13 -26.88
N LEU A 536 12.07 10.19 -25.94
CA LEU A 536 12.50 10.42 -24.55
C LEU A 536 13.99 10.76 -24.40
N GLU A 537 14.83 10.40 -25.38
CA GLU A 537 16.25 10.77 -25.36
C GLU A 537 16.46 12.29 -25.48
N SER A 538 15.54 12.99 -26.16
CA SER A 538 15.57 14.44 -26.36
C SER A 538 14.49 15.19 -25.57
N ASP A 539 13.42 14.50 -25.17
CA ASP A 539 12.31 15.09 -24.42
C ASP A 539 11.91 14.16 -23.25
N ARG A 540 12.77 14.16 -22.23
CA ARG A 540 12.57 13.40 -20.99
C ARG A 540 11.23 13.72 -20.31
N SER A 541 10.78 14.96 -20.41
CA SER A 541 9.59 15.51 -19.76
C SER A 541 8.27 15.28 -20.53
N GLN A 542 8.33 14.69 -21.73
CA GLN A 542 7.18 14.48 -22.62
C GLN A 542 6.41 15.78 -22.93
N VAL A 543 7.08 16.89 -23.20
CA VAL A 543 6.42 18.19 -23.45
C VAL A 543 6.11 18.46 -24.91
N ARG A 544 6.80 17.80 -25.86
CA ARG A 544 6.60 17.97 -27.29
C ARG A 544 5.93 16.73 -27.87
N ASP A 545 4.62 16.82 -28.06
CA ASP A 545 3.87 15.79 -28.79
C ASP A 545 4.24 15.82 -30.28
N LEU A 546 4.76 14.68 -30.74
CA LEU A 546 5.23 14.43 -32.10
C LEU A 546 4.23 13.62 -32.93
N ALA A 547 3.05 13.31 -32.40
CA ALA A 547 2.05 12.45 -33.06
C ALA A 547 1.66 12.95 -34.45
N ALA A 548 1.46 14.26 -34.61
CA ALA A 548 1.10 14.87 -35.89
C ALA A 548 2.30 14.96 -36.86
N GLU A 549 3.52 15.03 -36.35
CA GLU A 549 4.76 15.09 -37.14
C GLU A 549 5.19 13.69 -37.64
N HIS A 550 4.90 12.64 -36.85
CA HIS A 550 5.31 11.26 -37.12
C HIS A 550 4.14 10.25 -36.97
N PRO A 551 3.06 10.39 -37.77
CA PRO A 551 1.87 9.55 -37.64
C PRO A 551 2.14 8.06 -37.92
N GLU A 552 3.09 7.75 -38.81
CA GLU A 552 3.52 6.37 -39.09
C GLU A 552 4.19 5.72 -37.89
N LYS A 553 5.01 6.49 -37.15
CA LYS A 553 5.68 6.00 -35.94
C LYS A 553 4.68 5.78 -34.81
N LEU A 554 3.69 6.68 -34.69
CA LEU A 554 2.61 6.48 -33.74
C LEU A 554 1.80 5.21 -34.05
N ALA A 555 1.42 4.99 -35.30
CA ALA A 555 0.69 3.79 -35.72
C ALA A 555 1.48 2.49 -35.47
N GLU A 556 2.81 2.53 -35.67
CA GLU A 556 3.72 1.44 -35.31
C GLU A 556 3.64 1.13 -33.80
N LEU A 557 3.78 2.14 -32.94
CA LEU A 557 3.75 1.96 -31.49
C LEU A 557 2.37 1.54 -30.98
N GLN A 558 1.27 2.01 -31.56
CA GLN A 558 -0.09 1.54 -31.24
C GLN A 558 -0.29 0.06 -31.57
N THR A 559 0.23 -0.37 -32.73
CA THR A 559 0.21 -1.78 -33.14
C THR A 559 1.05 -2.63 -32.20
N LEU A 560 2.24 -2.14 -31.83
CA LEU A 560 3.14 -2.82 -30.91
C LEU A 560 2.55 -2.92 -29.50
N TRP A 561 1.91 -1.85 -28.99
CA TRP A 561 1.20 -1.87 -27.71
C TRP A 561 0.12 -2.95 -27.71
N SER A 562 -0.66 -3.04 -28.78
CA SER A 562 -1.70 -4.07 -28.92
C SER A 562 -1.13 -5.48 -28.92
N ALA A 563 0.00 -5.70 -29.60
CA ALA A 563 0.67 -7.00 -29.64
C ALA A 563 1.23 -7.39 -28.26
N GLU A 564 1.90 -6.47 -27.56
CA GLU A 564 2.42 -6.72 -26.21
C GLU A 564 1.27 -6.89 -25.18
N ALA A 565 0.16 -6.16 -25.33
CA ALA A 565 -1.03 -6.34 -24.51
C ALA A 565 -1.59 -7.77 -24.61
N HIS A 566 -1.63 -8.35 -25.81
CA HIS A 566 -2.03 -9.76 -25.98
C HIS A 566 -1.01 -10.72 -25.40
N LYS A 567 0.29 -10.48 -25.64
CA LYS A 567 1.39 -11.31 -25.14
C LYS A 567 1.43 -11.37 -23.61
N TYR A 568 1.23 -10.24 -22.94
CA TYR A 568 1.24 -10.12 -21.48
C TYR A 568 -0.16 -10.13 -20.86
N GLN A 569 -1.16 -10.58 -21.61
CA GLN A 569 -2.54 -10.79 -21.14
C GLN A 569 -3.25 -9.54 -20.60
N ALA A 570 -2.87 -8.32 -20.99
CA ALA A 570 -3.36 -7.07 -20.38
C ALA A 570 -4.87 -6.76 -20.58
N LEU A 571 -5.62 -7.58 -21.32
CA LEU A 571 -7.05 -7.38 -21.55
C LEU A 571 -7.91 -8.22 -20.59
N PRO A 572 -9.10 -7.72 -20.17
CA PRO A 572 -9.69 -6.44 -20.56
C PRO A 572 -9.03 -5.24 -19.85
N LEU A 573 -9.12 -4.07 -20.49
CA LEU A 573 -8.80 -2.79 -19.86
C LEU A 573 -9.94 -2.38 -18.91
N SER A 574 -9.61 -1.64 -17.86
CA SER A 574 -10.57 -1.22 -16.86
C SER A 574 -10.22 0.15 -16.27
N ASP A 575 -11.20 1.05 -16.30
CA ASP A 575 -11.15 2.41 -15.77
C ASP A 575 -12.40 2.74 -14.92
N LEU A 576 -13.10 1.70 -14.45
CA LEU A 576 -14.43 1.76 -13.82
C LEU A 576 -14.60 2.91 -12.83
N ASN A 577 -15.78 3.53 -12.82
CA ASN A 577 -16.09 4.53 -11.80
C ASN A 577 -16.38 3.89 -10.43
N VAL A 578 -16.41 4.72 -9.38
CA VAL A 578 -16.61 4.28 -7.98
C VAL A 578 -17.85 3.40 -7.81
N LEU A 579 -18.98 3.75 -8.44
CA LEU A 579 -20.22 2.99 -8.30
C LEU A 579 -20.11 1.60 -8.96
N GLU A 580 -19.52 1.54 -10.15
CA GLU A 580 -19.28 0.28 -10.85
C GLU A 580 -18.34 -0.63 -10.08
N MET A 581 -17.27 -0.08 -9.50
CA MET A 581 -16.33 -0.82 -8.65
C MET A 581 -17.03 -1.37 -7.40
N MET A 582 -17.84 -0.56 -6.72
CA MET A 582 -18.60 -0.98 -5.54
C MET A 582 -19.68 -2.04 -5.85
N ALA A 583 -20.24 -2.02 -7.06
CA ALA A 583 -21.26 -2.97 -7.49
C ALA A 583 -20.69 -4.33 -7.91
N ARG A 584 -19.36 -4.45 -8.10
CA ARG A 584 -18.74 -5.71 -8.49
C ARG A 584 -18.70 -6.70 -7.34
N HIS A 585 -19.22 -7.89 -7.60
CA HIS A 585 -19.13 -9.00 -6.69
C HIS A 585 -17.68 -9.47 -6.56
N ARG A 586 -17.23 -9.66 -5.32
CA ARG A 586 -16.00 -10.38 -4.99
C ARG A 586 -16.34 -11.62 -4.15
N PRO A 587 -15.75 -12.78 -4.47
CA PRO A 587 -16.01 -13.98 -3.70
C PRO A 587 -15.53 -13.80 -2.26
N THR A 588 -16.34 -14.15 -1.28
CA THR A 588 -15.91 -14.21 0.12
C THR A 588 -15.79 -15.67 0.54
N LEU A 589 -14.86 -15.97 1.47
CA LEU A 589 -14.64 -17.34 1.94
C LEU A 589 -15.91 -17.97 2.55
N ALA A 590 -16.70 -17.16 3.24
CA ALA A 590 -17.91 -17.60 3.94
C ALA A 590 -19.19 -17.52 3.07
N GLY A 591 -19.07 -17.14 1.79
CA GLY A 591 -20.20 -16.86 0.91
C GLY A 591 -21.03 -15.64 1.33
N GLU A 592 -22.17 -15.45 0.68
CA GLU A 592 -23.14 -14.41 1.05
C GLU A 592 -23.80 -14.76 2.38
N ARG A 593 -23.74 -13.81 3.33
CA ARG A 593 -24.36 -13.94 4.65
C ARG A 593 -24.91 -12.60 5.10
N ASP A 594 -26.10 -12.63 5.67
CA ASP A 594 -26.72 -11.46 6.30
C ASP A 594 -26.55 -11.43 7.82
N ARG A 595 -26.06 -12.52 8.41
CA ARG A 595 -25.85 -12.65 9.85
C ARG A 595 -24.41 -13.07 10.15
N TYR A 596 -23.79 -12.34 11.07
CA TYR A 596 -22.41 -12.52 11.51
C TYR A 596 -22.40 -12.69 13.03
N VAL A 597 -21.61 -13.64 13.54
CA VAL A 597 -21.43 -13.84 14.98
C VAL A 597 -19.95 -13.70 15.30
N TYR A 598 -19.62 -12.76 16.18
CA TYR A 598 -18.27 -12.47 16.62
C TYR A 598 -18.11 -12.80 18.11
N TYR A 599 -16.91 -13.17 18.51
CA TYR A 599 -16.58 -13.60 19.88
C TYR A 599 -15.45 -12.76 20.46
N PRO A 600 -15.42 -12.51 21.79
CA PRO A 600 -14.27 -11.88 22.42
C PRO A 600 -13.03 -12.79 22.39
N GLY A 601 -11.86 -12.21 22.63
CA GLY A 601 -10.61 -12.98 22.77
C GLY A 601 -10.03 -13.51 21.45
N THR A 602 -10.54 -13.06 20.30
CA THR A 602 -10.00 -13.38 18.98
C THR A 602 -9.08 -12.27 18.45
N ALA A 603 -8.37 -12.56 17.36
CA ALA A 603 -7.79 -11.52 16.53
C ALA A 603 -8.90 -10.63 15.93
N GLU A 604 -8.53 -9.41 15.53
CA GLU A 604 -9.42 -8.53 14.78
C GLU A 604 -9.80 -9.19 13.44
N VAL A 605 -11.07 -9.04 13.04
CA VAL A 605 -11.55 -9.50 11.73
C VAL A 605 -11.33 -8.36 10.73
N PRO A 606 -10.42 -8.52 9.75
CA PRO A 606 -10.00 -7.43 8.86
C PRO A 606 -11.07 -7.07 7.83
N LEU A 607 -10.91 -5.92 7.17
CA LEU A 607 -11.86 -5.33 6.23
C LEU A 607 -12.32 -6.27 5.10
N GLY A 608 -11.42 -7.14 4.62
CA GLY A 608 -11.71 -8.14 3.59
C GLY A 608 -12.64 -9.28 4.03
N ALA A 609 -12.89 -9.45 5.34
CA ALA A 609 -13.66 -10.55 5.90
C ALA A 609 -14.77 -10.11 6.88
N CYS A 610 -14.70 -8.89 7.40
CA CYS A 610 -15.70 -8.39 8.34
C CYS A 610 -17.01 -8.02 7.66
N VAL A 611 -18.05 -7.83 8.47
CA VAL A 611 -19.39 -7.42 8.01
C VAL A 611 -19.34 -6.10 7.25
N GLN A 612 -20.11 -6.05 6.17
CA GLN A 612 -20.25 -4.88 5.30
C GLN A 612 -21.56 -4.15 5.59
N LEU A 613 -21.48 -3.03 6.32
CA LEU A 613 -22.64 -2.21 6.70
C LEU A 613 -23.04 -1.19 5.63
N ARG A 614 -22.19 -0.98 4.63
CA ARG A 614 -22.32 0.08 3.61
C ARG A 614 -23.65 -0.01 2.87
N GLY A 615 -24.40 1.09 2.87
CA GLY A 615 -25.68 1.20 2.16
C GLY A 615 -26.82 0.34 2.71
N ARG A 616 -26.67 -0.28 3.90
CA ARG A 616 -27.63 -1.24 4.47
C ARG A 616 -28.19 -0.78 5.82
N SER A 617 -29.40 -1.25 6.12
CA SER A 617 -29.87 -1.32 7.52
C SER A 617 -29.08 -2.39 8.27
N PHE A 618 -28.91 -2.22 9.58
CA PHE A 618 -28.19 -3.21 10.39
C PHE A 618 -28.68 -3.26 11.84
N ALA A 619 -28.47 -4.39 12.50
CA ALA A 619 -28.65 -4.58 13.93
C ALA A 619 -27.40 -5.18 14.56
N LEU A 620 -26.97 -4.65 15.71
CA LEU A 620 -25.86 -5.14 16.52
C LEU A 620 -26.42 -5.57 17.87
N LEU A 621 -26.13 -6.80 18.30
CA LEU A 621 -26.67 -7.38 19.53
C LEU A 621 -25.55 -8.11 20.29
N ALA A 622 -25.13 -7.54 21.41
CA ALA A 622 -24.15 -8.11 22.31
C ALA A 622 -24.85 -8.86 23.45
N ARG A 623 -24.64 -10.17 23.55
CA ARG A 623 -25.08 -10.97 24.69
C ARG A 623 -24.01 -10.89 25.77
N VAL A 624 -24.35 -10.29 26.91
CA VAL A 624 -23.40 -10.02 27.99
C VAL A 624 -23.93 -10.49 29.33
N HIS A 625 -23.03 -10.94 30.19
CA HIS A 625 -23.29 -11.12 31.60
C HIS A 625 -22.53 -10.06 32.38
N VAL A 626 -23.26 -9.12 32.98
CA VAL A 626 -22.71 -8.06 33.82
C VAL A 626 -22.64 -8.57 35.26
N GLU A 627 -21.43 -8.71 35.79
CA GLU A 627 -21.20 -9.22 37.15
C GLU A 627 -21.12 -8.09 38.19
N ARG A 628 -20.69 -6.91 37.75
CA ARG A 628 -20.47 -5.74 38.61
C ARG A 628 -21.08 -4.49 38.00
N ARG A 629 -21.55 -3.59 38.85
CA ARG A 629 -22.16 -2.30 38.43
C ARG A 629 -21.16 -1.33 37.80
N ASP A 630 -19.87 -1.55 38.01
CA ASP A 630 -18.78 -0.79 37.39
C ASP A 630 -18.30 -1.41 36.07
N ALA A 631 -19.09 -2.30 35.46
CA ALA A 631 -18.76 -2.87 34.17
C ALA A 631 -18.58 -1.78 33.11
N ALA A 632 -17.49 -1.86 32.38
CA ALA A 632 -17.05 -0.85 31.44
C ALA A 632 -16.19 -1.49 30.35
N GLY A 633 -16.19 -0.87 29.17
CA GLY A 633 -15.36 -1.28 28.04
C GLY A 633 -16.16 -1.51 26.76
N VAL A 634 -15.42 -1.77 25.68
CA VAL A 634 -15.99 -1.99 24.33
C VAL A 634 -16.71 -3.33 24.27
N LEU A 635 -17.93 -3.35 23.73
CA LEU A 635 -18.66 -4.56 23.41
C LEU A 635 -18.32 -5.02 21.98
N ILE A 636 -18.46 -4.12 21.01
CA ILE A 636 -18.03 -4.32 19.62
C ILE A 636 -17.58 -2.99 19.02
N LYS A 637 -16.56 -3.03 18.18
CA LYS A 637 -16.15 -1.90 17.33
C LYS A 637 -15.90 -2.35 15.90
N GLN A 638 -16.00 -1.40 14.97
CA GLN A 638 -15.45 -1.47 13.62
C GLN A 638 -14.99 -0.06 13.22
N GLY A 639 -13.83 0.04 12.58
CA GLY A 639 -13.19 1.31 12.22
C GLY A 639 -12.15 1.78 13.26
N ALA A 640 -11.81 3.06 13.14
CA ALA A 640 -10.84 3.79 13.97
C ALA A 640 -11.29 5.27 14.11
N ARG A 641 -10.41 6.16 14.59
CA ARG A 641 -10.72 7.59 14.78
C ARG A 641 -11.19 8.31 13.52
N HIS A 642 -10.76 7.81 12.35
CA HIS A 642 -11.00 8.42 11.04
C HIS A 642 -12.30 7.95 10.35
N GLY A 643 -13.11 7.18 11.07
CA GLY A 643 -14.37 6.61 10.58
C GLY A 643 -14.65 5.27 11.25
N GLY A 644 -15.90 5.03 11.64
CA GLY A 644 -16.28 3.76 12.28
C GLY A 644 -17.50 3.83 13.18
N HIS A 645 -17.69 2.79 13.97
CA HIS A 645 -18.70 2.74 15.02
C HIS A 645 -18.25 1.86 16.19
N VAL A 646 -18.82 2.15 17.37
CA VAL A 646 -18.52 1.41 18.59
C VAL A 646 -19.74 1.37 19.51
N LEU A 647 -20.01 0.18 20.05
CA LEU A 647 -20.95 -0.06 21.14
C LEU A 647 -20.14 -0.38 22.40
N PHE A 648 -20.34 0.34 23.49
CA PHE A 648 -19.53 0.20 24.70
C PHE A 648 -20.30 0.56 25.98
N LEU A 649 -19.78 0.09 27.11
CA LEU A 649 -20.23 0.49 28.45
C LEU A 649 -19.25 1.52 29.04
N ARG A 650 -19.79 2.60 29.60
CA ARG A 650 -19.03 3.61 30.34
C ARG A 650 -19.91 4.16 31.46
N ASP A 651 -19.32 4.31 32.65
CA ASP A 651 -20.03 4.85 33.83
C ASP A 651 -21.38 4.14 34.09
N GLY A 652 -21.42 2.82 33.86
CA GLY A 652 -22.61 1.97 34.00
C GLY A 652 -23.65 2.09 32.88
N HIS A 653 -23.48 2.99 31.90
CA HIS A 653 -24.44 3.24 30.83
C HIS A 653 -23.97 2.65 29.49
N LEU A 654 -24.93 2.17 28.70
CA LEU A 654 -24.70 1.70 27.33
C LEU A 654 -24.64 2.89 26.38
N HIS A 655 -23.61 2.90 25.54
CA HIS A 655 -23.40 3.93 24.53
C HIS A 655 -23.16 3.29 23.17
N TYR A 656 -23.71 3.93 22.14
CA TYR A 656 -23.36 3.70 20.75
C TYR A 656 -22.89 5.01 20.12
N VAL A 657 -21.75 4.97 19.44
CA VAL A 657 -21.22 6.07 18.67
C VAL A 657 -21.01 5.62 17.24
N TYR A 658 -21.59 6.35 16.29
CA TYR A 658 -21.20 6.28 14.89
C TYR A 658 -20.31 7.49 14.56
N ASN A 659 -19.04 7.24 14.29
CA ASN A 659 -18.06 8.25 13.92
C ASN A 659 -18.04 8.38 12.38
N PHE A 660 -18.70 9.42 11.88
CA PHE A 660 -18.78 9.70 10.45
C PHE A 660 -17.50 10.39 9.97
N LEU A 661 -16.63 9.64 9.26
CA LEU A 661 -15.38 10.13 8.66
C LEU A 661 -14.42 10.86 9.62
N GLY A 662 -14.48 10.59 10.93
CA GLY A 662 -13.68 11.32 11.93
C GLY A 662 -14.16 12.73 12.23
N GLU A 663 -15.15 13.24 11.50
CA GLU A 663 -15.64 14.62 11.58
C GLU A 663 -16.76 14.77 12.61
N ARG A 664 -17.62 13.75 12.71
CA ARG A 664 -18.84 13.83 13.49
C ARG A 664 -19.16 12.52 14.19
N GLU A 665 -19.02 12.53 15.51
CA GLU A 665 -19.58 11.48 16.35
C GLU A 665 -21.10 11.69 16.54
N GLN A 666 -21.88 10.66 16.18
CA GLN A 666 -23.32 10.60 16.35
C GLN A 666 -23.66 9.65 17.49
N TRP A 667 -24.23 10.19 18.56
CA TRP A 667 -24.34 9.52 19.87
C TRP A 667 -25.74 8.99 20.17
N LEU A 668 -25.79 7.79 20.74
CA LEU A 668 -26.91 7.29 21.53
C LEU A 668 -26.42 6.80 22.88
N SER A 669 -27.12 7.17 23.96
CA SER A 669 -26.78 6.79 25.32
C SER A 669 -28.02 6.32 26.06
N ALA A 670 -27.95 5.18 26.73
CA ALA A 670 -29.02 4.73 27.62
C ALA A 670 -29.15 5.74 28.79
N PRO A 671 -30.37 6.15 29.18
CA PRO A 671 -30.57 7.11 30.27
C PRO A 671 -30.48 6.46 31.65
N GLN A 672 -30.50 5.12 31.72
CA GLN A 672 -30.40 4.34 32.94
C GLN A 672 -29.19 3.41 32.86
N PRO A 673 -28.52 3.13 34.00
CA PRO A 673 -27.41 2.18 34.02
C PRO A 673 -27.89 0.76 33.75
N VAL A 674 -27.04 -0.04 33.12
CA VAL A 674 -27.27 -1.47 32.89
C VAL A 674 -27.16 -2.23 34.22
N GLY A 675 -28.13 -3.11 34.47
CA GLY A 675 -28.19 -3.92 35.69
C GLY A 675 -27.10 -5.00 35.75
N VAL A 676 -26.96 -5.63 36.92
CA VAL A 676 -26.22 -6.89 37.07
C VAL A 676 -27.11 -8.03 36.59
N GLY A 677 -26.58 -8.92 35.75
CA GLY A 677 -27.33 -10.03 35.17
C GLY A 677 -26.96 -10.32 33.72
N GLU A 678 -27.73 -11.21 33.11
CA GLU A 678 -27.67 -11.48 31.67
C GLU A 678 -28.47 -10.39 30.93
N HIS A 679 -27.86 -9.80 29.90
CA HIS A 679 -28.47 -8.76 29.10
C HIS A 679 -28.18 -8.95 27.60
N ILE A 680 -29.08 -8.44 26.77
CA ILE A 680 -28.86 -8.20 25.33
C ILE A 680 -28.73 -6.69 25.13
N LEU A 681 -27.54 -6.22 24.80
CA LEU A 681 -27.25 -4.80 24.60
C LEU A 681 -27.03 -4.55 23.11
N GLY A 682 -27.72 -3.58 22.51
CA GLY A 682 -27.66 -3.46 21.07
C GLY A 682 -28.13 -2.15 20.47
N VAL A 683 -27.93 -2.02 19.16
CA VAL A 683 -28.40 -0.90 18.35
C VAL A 683 -28.98 -1.42 17.04
N ARG A 684 -30.04 -0.77 16.55
CA ARG A 684 -30.61 -0.99 15.22
C ARG A 684 -30.54 0.31 14.42
N TYR A 685 -30.04 0.24 13.19
CA TYR A 685 -30.11 1.31 12.21
C TYR A 685 -31.03 0.92 11.06
N GLU A 686 -32.07 1.72 10.84
CA GLU A 686 -33.03 1.57 9.75
C GLU A 686 -32.80 2.66 8.72
N ARG A 687 -32.19 2.28 7.59
CA ARG A 687 -31.94 3.19 6.48
C ARG A 687 -33.26 3.58 5.82
N SER A 688 -33.51 4.88 5.69
CA SER A 688 -34.68 5.45 5.03
C SER A 688 -34.37 6.01 3.64
N GLY A 689 -33.10 6.25 3.30
CA GLY A 689 -32.70 6.73 1.98
C GLY A 689 -31.23 7.14 1.91
N THR A 690 -30.93 8.12 1.06
CA THR A 690 -29.65 8.84 1.05
C THR A 690 -29.86 10.33 1.30
N VAL A 691 -28.82 11.00 1.77
CA VAL A 691 -28.77 12.47 1.78
C VAL A 691 -28.84 12.95 0.31
N PRO A 692 -29.69 13.94 -0.03
CA PRO A 692 -29.90 14.37 -1.41
C PRO A 692 -28.60 14.66 -2.16
N ALA A 693 -28.52 14.19 -3.41
CA ALA A 693 -27.35 14.35 -4.30
C ALA A 693 -26.03 13.74 -3.77
N THR A 694 -26.08 12.84 -2.79
CA THR A 694 -24.91 12.12 -2.29
C THR A 694 -25.21 10.62 -2.15
N PRO A 695 -24.20 9.75 -2.16
CA PRO A 695 -24.36 8.32 -1.84
C PRO A 695 -24.50 8.03 -0.34
N THR A 696 -24.45 9.06 0.52
CA THR A 696 -24.45 8.94 1.99
C THR A 696 -25.79 8.46 2.52
N GLY A 697 -25.77 7.36 3.28
CA GLY A 697 -27.00 6.78 3.83
C GLY A 697 -27.59 7.67 4.93
N ILE A 698 -28.92 7.75 5.01
CA ILE A 698 -29.64 8.42 6.09
C ILE A 698 -30.73 7.48 6.64
N GLY A 699 -30.95 7.52 7.96
CA GLY A 699 -31.88 6.62 8.62
C GLY A 699 -32.05 6.91 10.11
N THR A 700 -32.73 6.01 10.82
CA THR A 700 -32.97 6.12 12.27
C THR A 700 -32.17 5.06 13.01
N ALA A 701 -31.37 5.46 13.99
CA ALA A 701 -30.73 4.55 14.91
C ALA A 701 -31.51 4.47 16.23
N THR A 702 -31.66 3.27 16.80
CA THR A 702 -32.32 3.04 18.09
C THR A 702 -31.46 2.10 18.94
N LEU A 703 -31.18 2.52 20.17
CA LEU A 703 -30.41 1.78 21.17
C LEU A 703 -31.36 0.96 22.04
N TYR A 704 -30.97 -0.28 22.36
CA TYR A 704 -31.76 -1.24 23.11
C TYR A 704 -30.99 -1.79 24.31
N VAL A 705 -31.71 -1.96 25.41
CA VAL A 705 -31.33 -2.82 26.55
C VAL A 705 -32.43 -3.87 26.67
N ASP A 706 -32.05 -5.12 26.44
CA ASP A 706 -32.94 -6.25 26.31
C ASP A 706 -33.99 -6.02 25.20
N ASP A 707 -35.28 -6.05 25.52
CA ASP A 707 -36.39 -5.79 24.59
C ASP A 707 -36.87 -4.34 24.62
N THR A 708 -36.21 -3.46 25.37
CA THR A 708 -36.64 -2.07 25.58
C THR A 708 -35.78 -1.11 24.75
N ALA A 709 -36.43 -0.32 23.89
CA ALA A 709 -35.79 0.83 23.24
C ALA A 709 -35.53 1.94 24.27
N VAL A 710 -34.26 2.32 24.45
CA VAL A 710 -33.83 3.25 25.50
C VAL A 710 -33.39 4.61 24.98
N ALA A 711 -33.00 4.70 23.69
CA ALA A 711 -32.67 5.95 23.02
C ALA A 711 -32.87 5.83 21.51
N THR A 712 -33.20 6.93 20.84
CA THR A 712 -33.38 6.98 19.38
C THR A 712 -32.73 8.24 18.82
N LEU A 713 -32.04 8.10 17.68
CA LEU A 713 -31.45 9.17 16.91
C LEU A 713 -32.03 9.13 15.48
N PRO A 714 -32.99 9.99 15.16
CA PRO A 714 -33.45 10.16 13.78
C PRO A 714 -32.36 10.84 12.94
N GLU A 715 -32.41 10.64 11.62
CA GLU A 715 -31.52 11.27 10.64
C GLU A 715 -30.01 11.00 10.87
N MET A 716 -29.69 9.84 11.45
CA MET A 716 -28.30 9.37 11.54
C MET A 716 -27.77 9.10 10.13
N ILE A 717 -26.62 9.69 9.81
CA ILE A 717 -25.93 9.50 8.53
C ILE A 717 -24.86 8.42 8.61
N THR A 718 -24.69 7.67 7.52
CA THR A 718 -23.68 6.62 7.39
C THR A 718 -22.84 6.85 6.14
N GLN A 719 -21.52 6.65 6.25
CA GLN A 719 -20.60 6.90 5.14
C GLN A 719 -20.75 5.86 4.02
N PRO A 720 -20.56 6.24 2.74
CA PRO A 720 -20.82 5.37 1.60
C PRO A 720 -19.72 4.32 1.39
N GLY A 721 -18.47 4.64 1.72
CA GLY A 721 -17.28 3.82 1.53
C GLY A 721 -16.82 3.09 2.79
N ALA A 722 -15.57 2.65 2.79
CA ALA A 722 -14.98 1.92 3.91
C ALA A 722 -14.70 2.84 5.11
N PHE A 723 -14.72 2.27 6.31
CA PHE A 723 -14.43 2.98 7.57
C PHE A 723 -12.96 3.35 7.74
N ALA A 724 -12.07 2.59 7.11
CA ALA A 724 -10.64 2.79 7.10
C ALA A 724 -10.06 2.22 5.80
N LEU A 725 -8.87 2.70 5.44
CA LEU A 725 -8.09 2.22 4.30
C LEU A 725 -7.17 1.06 4.70
N ALA A 726 -6.67 1.12 5.94
CA ALA A 726 -5.99 0.04 6.62
C ALA A 726 -6.48 -0.10 8.06
N GLY A 727 -6.49 -1.35 8.53
CA GLY A 727 -6.93 -1.68 9.88
C GLY A 727 -8.40 -1.40 10.10
N GLY A 728 -8.76 -1.14 11.36
CA GLY A 728 -10.14 -0.79 11.69
C GLY A 728 -11.14 -1.91 11.39
N GLY A 729 -10.70 -3.17 11.47
CA GLY A 729 -11.59 -4.32 11.39
C GLY A 729 -12.50 -4.45 12.62
N VAL A 730 -13.28 -5.54 12.65
CA VAL A 730 -14.19 -5.84 13.76
C VAL A 730 -13.45 -6.48 14.92
N SER A 731 -13.65 -5.95 16.12
CA SER A 731 -13.17 -6.52 17.37
C SER A 731 -14.27 -6.51 18.43
N VAL A 732 -14.34 -7.58 19.23
CA VAL A 732 -15.30 -7.75 20.34
C VAL A 732 -14.56 -7.72 21.66
N GLY A 733 -15.07 -6.97 22.62
CA GLY A 733 -14.49 -6.86 23.96
C GLY A 733 -13.32 -5.88 24.10
N ARG A 734 -12.87 -5.24 23.02
CA ARG A 734 -11.78 -4.25 23.00
C ARG A 734 -11.74 -3.45 21.70
N ASN A 735 -11.13 -2.27 21.74
CA ASN A 735 -10.71 -1.49 20.57
C ASN A 735 -9.21 -1.64 20.34
N THR A 736 -8.81 -2.51 19.42
CA THR A 736 -7.41 -2.58 18.93
C THR A 736 -7.02 -1.33 18.13
N GLY A 737 -5.74 -0.96 18.16
CA GLY A 737 -5.23 0.24 17.48
C GLY A 737 -5.80 1.54 18.05
N GLN A 738 -6.05 2.52 17.19
CA GLN A 738 -6.60 3.80 17.58
C GLN A 738 -8.09 3.71 17.95
N ALA A 739 -8.51 4.45 19.00
CA ALA A 739 -9.90 4.48 19.44
C ALA A 739 -10.84 5.03 18.36
N VAL A 740 -12.02 4.40 18.19
CA VAL A 740 -13.08 4.89 17.29
C VAL A 740 -13.69 6.20 17.78
N SER A 741 -13.71 6.42 19.09
CA SER A 741 -14.31 7.60 19.71
C SER A 741 -13.39 8.23 20.75
N ASN A 742 -13.48 9.55 20.88
CA ASN A 742 -12.78 10.33 21.92
C ASN A 742 -13.30 10.04 23.35
N ALA A 743 -14.35 9.23 23.47
CA ALA A 743 -14.96 8.85 24.74
C ALA A 743 -14.09 7.94 25.62
N TYR A 744 -13.04 7.32 25.08
CA TYR A 744 -12.17 6.42 25.82
C TYR A 744 -10.79 6.31 25.14
N VAL A 745 -9.83 5.75 25.86
CA VAL A 745 -8.50 5.42 25.33
C VAL A 745 -8.45 3.92 25.03
N ALA A 746 -8.03 3.56 23.83
CA ALA A 746 -7.82 2.16 23.44
C ALA A 746 -6.77 1.48 24.36
N PRO A 747 -6.90 0.18 24.71
CA PRO A 747 -7.84 -0.77 24.12
C PRO A 747 -9.23 -0.81 24.75
N TYR A 748 -9.47 -0.03 25.81
CA TYR A 748 -10.71 0.03 26.59
C TYR A 748 -11.41 -1.35 26.74
N PRO A 749 -10.69 -2.35 27.31
CA PRO A 749 -11.16 -3.73 27.35
C PRO A 749 -12.41 -3.85 28.21
N PHE A 750 -13.31 -4.77 27.83
CA PHE A 750 -14.49 -5.06 28.63
C PHE A 750 -14.12 -5.70 29.97
N THR A 751 -14.55 -5.09 31.07
CA THR A 751 -14.31 -5.51 32.45
C THR A 751 -15.60 -5.50 33.25
N GLY A 752 -15.62 -6.19 34.40
CA GLY A 752 -16.81 -6.28 35.26
C GLY A 752 -17.93 -7.19 34.75
N GLY A 753 -17.62 -8.04 33.77
CA GLY A 753 -18.52 -9.05 33.22
C GLY A 753 -17.86 -9.88 32.13
N ARG A 754 -18.67 -10.63 31.38
CA ARG A 754 -18.24 -11.41 30.20
C ARG A 754 -19.15 -11.14 29.00
N ILE A 755 -18.57 -11.08 27.80
CA ILE A 755 -19.31 -11.09 26.53
C ILE A 755 -19.41 -12.54 26.09
N ARG A 756 -20.62 -13.01 25.77
CA ARG A 756 -20.80 -14.35 25.19
C ARG A 756 -20.48 -14.32 23.69
N ASP A 757 -21.11 -13.39 22.97
CA ASP A 757 -20.96 -13.15 21.54
C ASP A 757 -21.66 -11.85 21.15
N VAL A 758 -21.34 -11.36 19.96
CA VAL A 758 -22.02 -10.24 19.32
C VAL A 758 -22.54 -10.69 17.95
N THR A 759 -23.85 -10.59 17.76
CA THR A 759 -24.49 -10.82 16.47
C THR A 759 -24.62 -9.50 15.71
N VAL A 760 -24.20 -9.49 14.45
CA VAL A 760 -24.47 -8.40 13.50
C VAL A 760 -25.37 -8.93 12.39
N ASP A 761 -26.54 -8.33 12.23
CA ASP A 761 -27.51 -8.65 11.19
C ASP A 761 -27.61 -7.48 10.21
N VAL A 762 -27.55 -7.75 8.91
CA VAL A 762 -27.63 -6.76 7.84
C VAL A 762 -28.77 -7.06 6.85
N SER A 763 -29.62 -8.05 7.13
CA SER A 763 -30.76 -8.44 6.29
C SER A 763 -31.79 -7.32 6.14
N GLY A 764 -31.90 -6.45 7.15
CA GLY A 764 -32.94 -5.44 7.26
C GLY A 764 -34.22 -5.95 7.91
N GLU A 765 -34.31 -7.25 8.20
CA GLU A 765 -35.40 -7.83 8.99
C GLU A 765 -35.20 -7.53 10.48
N PRO A 766 -36.28 -7.35 11.26
CA PRO A 766 -36.17 -7.24 12.71
C PRO A 766 -35.55 -8.53 13.26
N TYR A 767 -34.50 -8.41 14.08
CA TYR A 767 -34.00 -9.56 14.82
C TYR A 767 -35.07 -10.03 15.81
N ILE A 768 -35.65 -11.19 15.54
CA ILE A 768 -36.52 -11.92 16.44
C ILE A 768 -35.65 -12.96 17.13
N ASP A 769 -35.54 -12.90 18.46
CA ASP A 769 -34.84 -13.93 19.24
C ASP A 769 -35.68 -15.21 19.20
N VAL A 770 -35.47 -16.02 18.16
CA VAL A 770 -36.21 -17.26 17.91
C VAL A 770 -36.03 -18.25 19.06
N GLU A 771 -34.90 -18.24 19.76
CA GLU A 771 -34.69 -19.08 20.97
C GLU A 771 -35.54 -18.58 22.14
N ARG A 772 -35.66 -17.27 22.34
CA ARG A 772 -36.52 -16.68 23.38
C ARG A 772 -38.01 -16.77 23.02
N GLU A 773 -38.38 -16.67 21.74
CA GLU A 773 -39.74 -16.98 21.27
C GLU A 773 -40.07 -18.46 21.42
N LEU A 774 -39.16 -19.38 21.06
CA LEU A 774 -39.34 -20.82 21.27
C LEU A 774 -39.41 -21.16 22.76
N ALA A 775 -38.54 -20.60 23.60
CA ALA A 775 -38.59 -20.79 25.05
C ALA A 775 -39.87 -20.21 25.66
N ALA A 776 -40.36 -19.07 25.17
CA ALA A 776 -41.63 -18.49 25.59
C ALA A 776 -42.85 -19.28 25.08
N ALA A 777 -42.75 -19.93 23.90
CA ALA A 777 -43.77 -20.82 23.37
C ALA A 777 -43.83 -22.13 24.16
N PHE A 778 -42.68 -22.73 24.49
CA PHE A 778 -42.58 -23.95 25.31
C PHE A 778 -42.83 -23.72 26.81
N ALA A 779 -42.77 -22.48 27.31
CA ALA A 779 -43.17 -22.13 28.67
C ALA A 779 -44.68 -21.79 28.80
N ARG A 780 -45.42 -21.80 27.68
CA ARG A 780 -46.88 -21.63 27.64
C ARG A 780 -47.65 -22.96 27.50
N ASP A 781 -46.92 -24.07 27.35
CA ASP A 781 -47.40 -25.45 27.53
C ASP A 781 -46.96 -25.98 28.90
#